data_AF-A0A8G2BUE3-F1
#
_entry.id   AF-A0A8G2BUE3-F1
#
_cell.length_a   1.000
_cell.length_b   1.000
_cell.length_c   1.000
_cell.angle_alpha   90.00
_cell.angle_beta   90.00
_cell.angle_gamma   90.00
#
_symmetry.space_group_name_H-M   'P 1'
#
loop_
_entity.id
_entity.type
_entity.pdbx_description
1 polymer ?
#
loop_
_entity_poly.entity_id
_entity_poly.type
_entity_poly.pdbx_seq_one_letter_code
_entity_poly.pdbx_strand_id
1 'polypeptide(L)'
;MKSNNHKLLPYILVFLLAFLSHNVMAQTAINICAHADNDLFQLLTKETFNVKRFDTPAQAIEEATKGSGVIITATEYPNQPTVINQDLYKLAKQKQLRLYVEFINDYPGVQITKDIYAGKLERGVISSKFFSTLKPMSLLALNDCHIYKAAVKDPYISYAKVAGFDIAQYGLTDTEVFPLLFKEKNTMIAMSCLSNFKTARYAPNASWKSVWEQILSWVANKKNITLSKWESDPQPSYSEDAILPADARAVSIRKGTEWLYNGRFFIHPSWKARAQEIQGDGLMPVGPPVPPCELVGNGSDGILEGHASTIYYDGTEQYRYWLRNDVQGEVAFLLASAGNLLNDKKYERTSEHLMDYMFYEANFRKGPRADKNSPSYGLLGWSETHPYVFYNDDNARSLLGVIGASAYLKNERWNKFVVECILANLRICSKQGFQGGRLEEPDILEKGWKYYGERDYTNPHPHFESWMWACYLWLYDKTGYKPLLEKAKSGIRITMESYPDKWGWTNGIQQERARMVLPLAWLVQVEDTPEHRAWLDTIVQEVLKNQVECGAIREELGSSSTGMFGGAKSNSDYGLHEAPLIAKNGDPVADMLYTCNFAFFALNEAAHATGNPQYKEALLKLSDFLIRIQVKSKNHKDLDGAWMRAFDYNRWDYWASNADAGWGAWSTLTGWIQSWIVGTQVLVEKDRSYWDFTQSIDVSKEMKEAMWMME
;
A
#
# COMPACT_ATOMS: atom_id res chain seq x y z
N MET A 1 -1.14 -59.60 -77.48
CA MET A 1 -1.89 -59.07 -76.32
C MET A 1 -1.33 -57.68 -76.05
N LYS A 2 -2.06 -56.61 -76.39
CA LYS A 2 -2.86 -55.78 -75.47
C LYS A 2 -2.01 -55.26 -74.29
N SER A 3 -1.88 -53.96 -73.99
CA SER A 3 -2.67 -52.80 -74.40
C SER A 3 -1.97 -51.49 -73.96
N ASN A 4 -2.12 -50.46 -74.79
CA ASN A 4 -2.40 -49.05 -74.47
C ASN A 4 -2.22 -48.56 -73.01
N ASN A 5 -1.52 -47.43 -72.83
CA ASN A 5 -2.20 -46.13 -72.74
C ASN A 5 -1.20 -44.96 -72.61
N HIS A 6 -1.15 -44.12 -73.63
CA HIS A 6 -0.77 -42.72 -73.51
C HIS A 6 -1.85 -41.94 -72.73
N LYS A 7 -1.44 -40.79 -72.16
CA LYS A 7 -2.24 -39.72 -71.54
C LYS A 7 -2.37 -39.78 -70.02
N LEU A 8 -1.34 -39.38 -69.29
CA LEU A 8 -1.53 -38.86 -67.92
C LEU A 8 -0.44 -37.90 -67.42
N LEU A 9 0.30 -37.23 -68.32
CA LEU A 9 1.40 -36.35 -67.92
C LEU A 9 1.11 -34.83 -67.84
N PRO A 10 0.06 -34.23 -68.46
CA PRO A 10 -0.19 -32.79 -68.28
C PRO A 10 -1.10 -32.45 -67.10
N TYR A 11 -1.75 -33.43 -66.45
CA TYR A 11 -2.70 -33.16 -65.35
C TYR A 11 -2.07 -33.17 -63.95
N ILE A 12 -0.88 -33.76 -63.79
CA ILE A 12 -0.20 -33.81 -62.48
C ILE A 12 0.54 -32.49 -62.18
N LEU A 13 0.98 -31.75 -63.20
CA LEU A 13 1.65 -30.47 -63.02
C LEU A 13 0.68 -29.32 -62.66
N VAL A 14 -0.57 -29.39 -63.12
CA VAL A 14 -1.62 -28.41 -62.77
C VAL A 14 -2.18 -28.65 -61.36
N PHE A 15 -2.18 -29.91 -60.89
CA PHE A 15 -2.61 -30.23 -59.52
C PHE A 15 -1.54 -29.88 -58.46
N LEU A 16 -0.24 -29.92 -58.82
CA LEU A 16 0.86 -29.52 -57.93
C LEU A 16 1.04 -28.00 -57.81
N LEU A 17 0.63 -27.22 -58.82
CA LEU A 17 0.61 -25.75 -58.74
C LEU A 17 -0.64 -25.19 -58.03
N ALA A 18 -1.71 -25.99 -57.89
CA ALA A 18 -2.92 -25.60 -57.15
C ALA A 18 -2.82 -25.83 -55.63
N PHE A 19 -1.82 -26.57 -55.14
CA PHE A 19 -1.59 -26.81 -53.71
C PHE A 19 -0.45 -25.99 -53.09
N LEU A 20 0.25 -25.18 -53.90
CA LEU A 20 1.24 -24.20 -53.43
C LEU A 20 0.64 -22.81 -53.13
N SER A 21 -0.66 -22.61 -53.32
CA SER A 21 -1.40 -21.55 -52.63
C SER A 21 -1.75 -21.99 -51.21
N HIS A 22 -0.74 -22.36 -50.42
CA HIS A 22 -0.84 -22.07 -49.00
C HIS A 22 -0.92 -20.55 -48.92
N ASN A 23 -2.12 -20.04 -48.61
CA ASN A 23 -2.26 -18.70 -48.07
C ASN A 23 -1.31 -18.61 -46.88
N VAL A 24 -0.08 -18.16 -47.13
CA VAL A 24 0.61 -17.29 -46.21
C VAL A 24 -0.33 -16.09 -46.14
N MET A 25 -1.33 -16.16 -45.25
CA MET A 25 -2.03 -14.96 -44.84
C MET A 25 -0.93 -14.08 -44.27
N ALA A 26 -0.44 -13.17 -45.11
CA ALA A 26 0.44 -12.10 -44.68
C ALA A 26 -0.23 -11.51 -43.44
N GLN A 27 0.47 -11.60 -42.31
CA GLN A 27 -0.05 -11.14 -41.04
C GLN A 27 -0.47 -9.68 -41.23
N THR A 28 -1.79 -9.43 -41.27
CA THR A 28 -2.32 -8.14 -41.67
C THR A 28 -1.76 -7.08 -40.74
N ALA A 29 -1.02 -6.12 -41.30
CA ALA A 29 -0.34 -5.11 -40.50
C ALA A 29 -1.38 -4.32 -39.67
N ILE A 30 -1.07 -4.08 -38.40
CA ILE A 30 -1.83 -3.16 -37.55
C ILE A 30 -1.17 -1.80 -37.69
N ASN A 31 -1.91 -0.82 -38.22
CA ASN A 31 -1.44 0.56 -38.21
C ASN A 31 -1.77 1.19 -36.87
N ILE A 32 -0.80 1.83 -36.23
CA ILE A 32 -0.97 2.44 -34.91
C ILE A 32 -0.51 3.89 -34.93
N CYS A 33 -1.40 4.80 -34.54
CA CYS A 33 -1.06 6.18 -34.22
C CYS A 33 -0.80 6.26 -32.72
N ALA A 34 0.47 6.42 -32.33
CA ALA A 34 0.90 6.49 -30.94
C ALA A 34 2.27 7.17 -30.82
N HIS A 35 2.55 7.75 -29.65
CA HIS A 35 3.93 8.12 -29.31
C HIS A 35 4.83 6.89 -29.23
N ALA A 36 6.13 7.10 -29.41
CA ALA A 36 7.10 6.02 -29.40
C ALA A 36 7.19 5.33 -28.03
N ASP A 37 6.87 6.02 -26.94
CA ASP A 37 6.92 5.53 -25.56
C ASP A 37 5.59 4.94 -25.05
N ASN A 38 4.51 4.98 -25.83
CA ASN A 38 3.22 4.39 -25.46
C ASN A 38 3.35 2.90 -25.12
N ASP A 39 2.76 2.48 -23.99
CA ASP A 39 2.98 1.13 -23.45
C ASP A 39 2.48 0.03 -24.39
N LEU A 40 1.30 0.22 -24.99
CA LEU A 40 0.77 -0.73 -25.96
C LEU A 40 1.67 -0.86 -27.19
N PHE A 41 2.14 0.26 -27.76
CA PHE A 41 3.04 0.22 -28.91
C PHE A 41 4.36 -0.51 -28.58
N GLN A 42 4.95 -0.19 -27.43
CA GLN A 42 6.15 -0.86 -26.93
C GLN A 42 5.93 -2.35 -26.72
N LEU A 43 4.81 -2.73 -26.10
CA LEU A 43 4.44 -4.13 -25.88
C LEU A 43 4.26 -4.87 -27.21
N LEU A 44 3.49 -4.34 -28.16
CA LEU A 44 3.27 -4.98 -29.46
C LEU A 44 4.57 -5.17 -30.25
N THR A 45 5.48 -4.20 -30.17
CA THR A 45 6.82 -4.30 -30.77
C THR A 45 7.63 -5.41 -30.10
N LYS A 46 7.65 -5.47 -28.76
CA LYS A 46 8.31 -6.55 -28.00
C LYS A 46 7.73 -7.91 -28.35
N GLU A 47 6.42 -8.02 -28.49
CA GLU A 47 5.69 -9.24 -28.87
C GLU A 47 5.83 -9.60 -30.36
N THR A 48 6.61 -8.84 -31.13
CA THR A 48 6.90 -9.06 -32.56
C THR A 48 5.64 -9.03 -33.44
N PHE A 49 4.64 -8.23 -33.07
CA PHE A 49 3.50 -7.98 -33.94
C PHE A 49 3.93 -7.19 -35.18
N ASN A 50 3.29 -7.44 -36.33
CA ASN A 50 3.44 -6.62 -37.53
C ASN A 50 2.70 -5.28 -37.34
N VAL A 51 3.35 -4.33 -36.66
CA VAL A 51 2.83 -2.99 -36.39
C VAL A 51 3.57 -1.93 -37.21
N LYS A 52 2.82 -0.96 -37.75
CA LYS A 52 3.38 0.25 -38.39
C LYS A 52 2.96 1.48 -37.60
N ARG A 53 3.92 2.20 -37.03
CA ARG A 53 3.68 3.41 -36.23
C ARG A 53 3.53 4.63 -37.14
N PHE A 54 2.58 5.50 -36.82
CA PHE A 54 2.33 6.79 -37.44
C PHE A 54 2.18 7.87 -36.36
N ASP A 55 2.40 9.12 -36.74
CA ASP A 55 2.29 10.26 -35.82
C ASP A 55 0.88 10.88 -35.80
N THR A 56 0.05 10.57 -36.81
CA THR A 56 -1.30 11.14 -36.92
C THR A 56 -2.37 10.09 -37.20
N PRO A 57 -3.62 10.31 -36.72
CA PRO A 57 -4.78 9.50 -37.07
C PRO A 57 -5.00 9.37 -38.59
N ALA A 58 -4.77 10.47 -39.32
CA ALA A 58 -4.96 10.53 -40.77
C ALA A 58 -4.05 9.54 -41.49
N GLN A 59 -2.74 9.61 -41.23
CA GLN A 59 -1.76 8.70 -41.84
C GLN A 59 -2.06 7.24 -41.51
N ALA A 60 -2.40 6.92 -40.26
CA ALA A 60 -2.71 5.55 -39.86
C ALA A 60 -3.91 4.96 -40.64
N ILE A 61 -4.96 5.77 -40.87
CA ILE A 61 -6.17 5.39 -41.62
C ILE A 61 -5.90 5.36 -43.14
N GLU A 62 -5.15 6.32 -43.68
CA GLU A 62 -4.84 6.43 -45.11
C GLU A 62 -3.91 5.31 -45.60
N GLU A 63 -2.93 4.91 -44.79
CA GLU A 63 -2.02 3.81 -45.10
C GLU A 63 -2.63 2.43 -44.79
N ALA A 64 -3.78 2.38 -44.11
CA ALA A 64 -4.41 1.11 -43.76
C ALA A 64 -5.01 0.43 -45.00
N THR A 65 -4.69 -0.85 -45.17
CA THR A 65 -5.29 -1.69 -46.21
C THR A 65 -6.73 -2.06 -45.87
N LYS A 66 -7.55 -2.37 -46.88
CA LYS A 66 -8.95 -2.74 -46.67
C LYS A 66 -9.07 -3.91 -45.68
N GLY A 67 -9.91 -3.73 -44.65
CA GLY A 67 -10.18 -4.75 -43.65
C GLY A 67 -9.07 -4.96 -42.63
N SER A 68 -8.04 -4.12 -42.55
CA SER A 68 -7.01 -4.19 -41.50
C SER A 68 -7.46 -3.54 -40.19
N GLY A 69 -6.68 -3.76 -39.12
CA GLY A 69 -6.85 -3.10 -37.84
C GLY A 69 -6.11 -1.77 -37.80
N VAL A 70 -6.71 -0.77 -37.16
CA VAL A 70 -6.08 0.52 -36.88
C VAL A 70 -6.30 0.86 -35.40
N ILE A 71 -5.24 1.26 -34.71
CA ILE A 71 -5.25 1.69 -33.31
C ILE A 71 -4.84 3.16 -33.27
N ILE A 72 -5.62 4.00 -32.59
CA ILE A 72 -5.32 5.42 -32.41
C ILE A 72 -5.37 5.69 -30.90
N THR A 73 -4.19 5.90 -30.31
CA THR A 73 -4.05 6.12 -28.87
C THR A 73 -4.18 7.60 -28.53
N ALA A 74 -4.42 7.90 -27.25
CA ALA A 74 -4.53 9.27 -26.75
C ALA A 74 -3.15 9.87 -26.43
N THR A 75 -2.51 10.49 -27.43
CA THR A 75 -1.13 11.01 -27.33
C THR A 75 -0.99 12.20 -26.37
N GLU A 76 -2.02 13.03 -26.26
CA GLU A 76 -2.03 14.25 -25.43
C GLU A 76 -2.87 14.08 -24.16
N TYR A 77 -3.06 12.85 -23.69
CA TYR A 77 -3.88 12.55 -22.50
C TYR A 77 -3.26 13.12 -21.22
N PRO A 78 -4.06 13.68 -20.29
CA PRO A 78 -5.50 13.97 -20.37
C PRO A 78 -5.81 15.38 -20.92
N ASN A 79 -4.80 16.11 -21.38
CA ASN A 79 -4.88 17.55 -21.69
C ASN A 79 -5.67 17.85 -22.96
N GLN A 80 -5.59 16.99 -23.99
CA GLN A 80 -6.31 17.18 -25.25
C GLN A 80 -6.96 15.88 -25.75
N PRO A 81 -8.17 15.97 -26.34
CA PRO A 81 -8.82 14.81 -26.94
C PRO A 81 -8.14 14.39 -28.24
N THR A 82 -8.23 13.11 -28.56
CA THR A 82 -7.89 12.60 -29.90
C THR A 82 -8.92 13.12 -30.90
N VAL A 83 -8.47 13.89 -31.90
CA VAL A 83 -9.35 14.46 -32.93
C VAL A 83 -9.31 13.62 -34.20
N ILE A 84 -10.48 13.11 -34.61
CA ILE A 84 -10.69 12.43 -35.90
C ILE A 84 -11.87 13.09 -36.59
N ASN A 85 -11.63 13.69 -37.75
CA ASN A 85 -12.69 14.36 -38.50
C ASN A 85 -13.66 13.35 -39.14
N GLN A 86 -14.84 13.84 -39.56
CA GLN A 86 -15.87 12.97 -40.15
C GLN A 86 -15.44 12.28 -41.45
N ASP A 87 -14.56 12.90 -42.23
CA ASP A 87 -14.12 12.32 -43.51
C ASP A 87 -13.18 11.14 -43.30
N LEU A 88 -12.34 11.17 -42.26
CA LEU A 88 -11.53 10.03 -41.85
C LEU A 88 -12.40 8.87 -41.33
N TYR A 89 -13.46 9.13 -40.57
CA TYR A 89 -14.41 8.09 -40.19
C TYR A 89 -15.13 7.48 -41.41
N LYS A 90 -15.51 8.29 -42.40
CA LYS A 90 -16.08 7.79 -43.67
C LYS A 90 -15.06 6.92 -44.41
N LEU A 91 -13.80 7.34 -44.49
CA LEU A 91 -12.73 6.59 -45.13
C LEU A 91 -12.49 5.25 -44.43
N ALA A 92 -12.41 5.24 -43.09
CA ALA A 92 -12.28 4.03 -42.30
C ALA A 92 -13.43 3.05 -42.56
N LYS A 93 -14.67 3.57 -42.65
CA LYS A 93 -15.85 2.77 -43.02
C LYS A 93 -15.76 2.22 -44.45
N GLN A 94 -15.36 3.02 -45.43
CA GLN A 94 -15.19 2.59 -46.83
C GLN A 94 -14.15 1.46 -46.95
N LYS A 95 -13.05 1.58 -46.21
CA LYS A 95 -12.00 0.56 -46.12
C LYS A 95 -12.35 -0.60 -45.19
N GLN A 96 -13.52 -0.60 -44.54
CA GLN A 96 -13.95 -1.64 -43.58
C GLN A 96 -12.91 -1.88 -42.46
N LEU A 97 -12.23 -0.83 -42.02
CA LEU A 97 -11.21 -0.92 -40.98
C LEU A 97 -11.84 -1.26 -39.63
N ARG A 98 -11.15 -2.08 -38.83
CA ARG A 98 -11.48 -2.27 -37.41
C ARG A 98 -10.69 -1.23 -36.62
N LEU A 99 -11.39 -0.15 -36.26
CA LEU A 99 -10.78 1.03 -35.69
C LEU A 99 -10.89 0.99 -34.16
N TYR A 100 -9.79 1.12 -33.45
CA TYR A 100 -9.76 1.37 -32.01
C TYR A 100 -9.30 2.80 -31.76
N VAL A 101 -10.04 3.57 -30.95
CA VAL A 101 -9.72 4.98 -30.65
C VAL A 101 -9.89 5.27 -29.17
N GLU A 102 -8.98 6.06 -28.60
CA GLU A 102 -9.00 6.50 -27.20
C GLU A 102 -9.26 7.99 -27.03
N PHE A 103 -9.92 8.35 -25.93
CA PHE A 103 -10.07 9.72 -25.41
C PHE A 103 -10.56 10.74 -26.46
N ILE A 104 -11.69 10.45 -27.09
CA ILE A 104 -12.32 11.34 -28.08
C ILE A 104 -13.42 12.18 -27.45
N ASN A 105 -13.67 13.36 -28.01
CA ASN A 105 -14.78 14.23 -27.62
C ASN A 105 -15.88 14.36 -28.70
N ASP A 106 -15.76 13.62 -29.81
CA ASP A 106 -16.73 13.61 -30.91
C ASP A 106 -16.69 12.29 -31.69
N TYR A 107 -17.87 11.74 -32.00
CA TYR A 107 -18.02 10.57 -32.87
C TYR A 107 -19.38 10.59 -33.58
N PRO A 108 -19.46 10.29 -34.89
CA PRO A 108 -20.71 10.33 -35.63
C PRO A 108 -21.82 9.44 -35.05
N GLY A 109 -22.89 10.08 -34.57
CA GLY A 109 -24.09 9.40 -34.06
C GLY A 109 -24.04 9.02 -32.57
N VAL A 110 -22.99 9.41 -31.85
CA VAL A 110 -22.90 9.25 -30.39
C VAL A 110 -22.86 10.63 -29.75
N GLN A 111 -23.72 10.87 -28.76
CA GLN A 111 -23.69 12.11 -27.99
C GLN A 111 -22.55 12.05 -26.98
N ILE A 112 -21.58 12.95 -27.11
CA ILE A 112 -20.41 13.07 -26.24
C ILE A 112 -20.33 14.52 -25.74
N THR A 113 -20.12 14.70 -24.43
CA THR A 113 -19.95 16.02 -23.81
C THR A 113 -18.59 16.64 -24.16
N LYS A 114 -18.44 17.95 -23.91
CA LYS A 114 -17.19 18.68 -24.15
C LYS A 114 -16.39 18.94 -22.87
N ASP A 115 -17.03 18.82 -21.72
CA ASP A 115 -16.41 18.83 -20.40
C ASP A 115 -15.79 17.47 -20.07
N ILE A 116 -14.59 17.53 -19.48
CA ILE A 116 -13.87 16.37 -18.95
C ILE A 116 -14.40 16.08 -17.54
N TYR A 117 -14.73 14.82 -17.29
CA TYR A 117 -14.94 14.28 -15.96
C TYR A 117 -13.64 13.62 -15.47
N ALA A 118 -13.10 14.11 -14.36
CA ALA A 118 -11.96 13.50 -13.67
C ALA A 118 -12.48 12.62 -12.54
N GLY A 119 -12.28 11.31 -12.67
CA GLY A 119 -12.63 10.36 -11.63
C GLY A 119 -11.66 10.42 -10.46
N LYS A 120 -12.15 10.07 -9.27
CA LYS A 120 -11.37 10.01 -8.03
C LYS A 120 -11.31 8.59 -7.47
N LEU A 121 -12.45 7.91 -7.45
CA LEU A 121 -12.62 6.58 -6.84
C LEU A 121 -13.35 5.61 -7.76
N GLU A 122 -13.81 6.09 -8.91
CA GLU A 122 -14.49 5.31 -9.92
C GLU A 122 -13.52 4.27 -10.52
N ARG A 123 -14.08 3.09 -10.81
CA ARG A 123 -13.36 1.91 -11.29
C ARG A 123 -13.98 1.44 -12.60
N GLY A 124 -13.18 0.78 -13.42
CA GLY A 124 -13.67 0.03 -14.57
C GLY A 124 -14.47 -1.18 -14.09
N VAL A 125 -15.67 -1.37 -14.62
CA VAL A 125 -16.56 -2.49 -14.32
C VAL A 125 -16.88 -3.20 -15.62
N ILE A 126 -16.57 -4.49 -15.71
CA ILE A 126 -16.89 -5.29 -16.89
C ILE A 126 -18.42 -5.40 -17.01
N SER A 127 -18.99 -4.87 -18.09
CA SER A 127 -20.46 -4.77 -18.25
C SER A 127 -21.00 -5.68 -19.37
N SER A 128 -20.12 -6.35 -20.11
CA SER A 128 -20.51 -7.21 -21.24
C SER A 128 -19.87 -8.60 -21.17
N LYS A 129 -20.35 -9.50 -22.05
CA LYS A 129 -19.77 -10.83 -22.28
C LYS A 129 -18.69 -10.83 -23.37
N PHE A 130 -18.20 -9.65 -23.78
CA PHE A 130 -17.16 -9.54 -24.81
C PHE A 130 -15.82 -10.15 -24.35
N PHE A 131 -15.52 -10.06 -23.06
CA PHE A 131 -14.31 -10.60 -22.46
C PHE A 131 -14.55 -12.05 -22.01
N SER A 132 -13.74 -12.99 -22.52
CA SER A 132 -13.90 -14.42 -22.21
C SER A 132 -13.48 -14.79 -20.78
N THR A 133 -12.43 -14.13 -20.27
CA THR A 133 -11.83 -14.46 -18.97
C THR A 133 -12.43 -13.65 -17.83
N LEU A 134 -12.87 -12.43 -18.12
CA LEU A 134 -13.46 -11.54 -17.12
C LEU A 134 -14.98 -11.61 -17.16
N LYS A 135 -15.58 -12.01 -16.03
CA LYS A 135 -17.03 -12.07 -15.89
C LYS A 135 -17.61 -10.66 -15.76
N PRO A 136 -18.89 -10.44 -16.14
CA PRO A 136 -19.59 -9.22 -15.77
C PRO A 136 -19.46 -8.92 -14.26
N MET A 137 -19.34 -7.63 -13.93
CA MET A 137 -19.02 -7.07 -12.62
C MET A 137 -17.58 -7.22 -12.13
N SER A 138 -16.67 -7.83 -12.90
CA SER A 138 -15.24 -7.81 -12.56
C SER A 138 -14.71 -6.37 -12.56
N LEU A 139 -13.82 -6.07 -11.63
CA LEU A 139 -13.28 -4.73 -11.38
C LEU A 139 -11.90 -4.53 -12.00
N LEU A 140 -11.64 -3.29 -12.42
CA LEU A 140 -10.37 -2.79 -12.94
C LEU A 140 -10.11 -1.41 -12.31
N ALA A 141 -8.92 -1.18 -11.75
CA ALA A 141 -8.49 0.18 -11.41
C ALA A 141 -7.89 0.89 -12.61
N LEU A 142 -8.29 2.15 -12.77
CA LEU A 142 -7.67 3.14 -13.64
C LEU A 142 -7.32 4.32 -12.76
N ASN A 143 -6.03 4.58 -12.58
CA ASN A 143 -5.57 5.71 -11.77
C ASN A 143 -5.76 7.01 -12.55
N ASP A 144 -6.23 8.06 -11.87
CA ASP A 144 -6.44 9.41 -12.41
C ASP A 144 -7.12 9.41 -13.78
N CYS A 145 -8.26 8.71 -13.86
CA CYS A 145 -8.96 8.50 -15.12
C CYS A 145 -9.84 9.70 -15.47
N HIS A 146 -9.53 10.31 -16.60
CA HIS A 146 -10.30 11.36 -17.26
C HIS A 146 -11.11 10.80 -18.43
N ILE A 147 -12.40 11.18 -18.51
CA ILE A 147 -13.28 10.82 -19.62
C ILE A 147 -14.10 12.01 -20.12
N TYR A 148 -14.51 11.97 -21.37
CA TYR A 148 -15.69 12.70 -21.83
C TYR A 148 -16.94 11.84 -21.60
N LYS A 149 -18.05 12.43 -21.19
CA LYS A 149 -19.28 11.66 -20.90
C LYS A 149 -19.98 11.34 -22.23
N ALA A 150 -20.30 10.07 -22.45
CA ALA A 150 -21.02 9.63 -23.64
C ALA A 150 -22.34 8.94 -23.29
N ALA A 151 -23.36 9.10 -24.13
CA ALA A 151 -24.64 8.40 -24.00
C ALA A 151 -24.63 7.12 -24.85
N VAL A 152 -24.31 5.99 -24.23
CA VAL A 152 -24.19 4.69 -24.90
C VAL A 152 -24.96 3.63 -24.12
N LYS A 153 -25.72 2.80 -24.84
CA LYS A 153 -26.35 1.60 -24.28
C LYS A 153 -25.37 0.44 -24.34
N ASP A 154 -25.37 -0.38 -23.29
CA ASP A 154 -24.61 -1.64 -23.22
C ASP A 154 -23.10 -1.52 -23.51
N PRO A 155 -22.35 -0.68 -22.75
CA PRO A 155 -20.90 -0.61 -22.89
C PRO A 155 -20.23 -1.94 -22.56
N TYR A 156 -19.04 -2.17 -23.13
CA TYR A 156 -18.21 -3.32 -22.80
C TYR A 156 -17.62 -3.21 -21.40
N ILE A 157 -17.16 -2.00 -21.04
CA ILE A 157 -16.69 -1.65 -19.71
C ILE A 157 -17.40 -0.36 -19.30
N SER A 158 -17.99 -0.35 -18.11
CA SER A 158 -18.54 0.84 -17.45
C SER A 158 -17.49 1.47 -16.53
N TYR A 159 -17.66 2.75 -16.20
CA TYR A 159 -16.87 3.50 -15.22
C TYR A 159 -17.80 4.02 -14.13
N ALA A 160 -17.60 3.59 -12.89
CA ALA A 160 -18.49 3.89 -11.78
C ALA A 160 -17.78 3.78 -10.42
N LYS A 161 -18.24 4.54 -9.42
CA LYS A 161 -17.77 4.45 -8.04
C LYS A 161 -18.46 3.25 -7.39
N VAL A 162 -17.75 2.13 -7.32
CA VAL A 162 -18.29 0.87 -6.80
C VAL A 162 -17.43 0.34 -5.67
N ALA A 163 -18.00 -0.42 -4.74
CA ALA A 163 -17.30 -1.12 -3.67
C ALA A 163 -17.04 -2.60 -4.01
N GLY A 164 -16.01 -3.19 -3.39
CA GLY A 164 -15.64 -4.60 -3.55
C GLY A 164 -14.16 -4.82 -3.90
N PHE A 165 -13.71 -6.07 -3.77
CA PHE A 165 -12.33 -6.50 -4.04
C PHE A 165 -12.11 -6.78 -5.53
N ASP A 166 -12.62 -7.90 -6.06
CA ASP A 166 -12.53 -8.26 -7.48
C ASP A 166 -13.82 -8.02 -8.26
N ILE A 167 -14.94 -7.88 -7.55
CA ILE A 167 -16.29 -7.80 -8.12
C ILE A 167 -16.97 -6.59 -7.51
N ALA A 168 -17.73 -5.83 -8.31
CA ALA A 168 -18.64 -4.79 -7.82
C ALA A 168 -19.71 -5.43 -6.93
N GLN A 169 -19.50 -5.44 -5.61
CA GLN A 169 -20.28 -6.23 -4.65
C GLN A 169 -21.75 -5.82 -4.61
N TYR A 170 -22.03 -4.54 -4.86
CA TYR A 170 -23.37 -3.96 -4.92
C TYR A 170 -23.82 -3.67 -6.36
N GLY A 171 -23.14 -4.24 -7.36
CA GLY A 171 -23.39 -3.95 -8.76
C GLY A 171 -23.18 -2.46 -9.07
N LEU A 172 -24.02 -1.92 -9.94
CA LEU A 172 -23.99 -0.52 -10.39
C LEU A 172 -25.12 0.33 -9.80
N THR A 173 -25.61 -0.01 -8.60
CA THR A 173 -26.62 0.80 -7.90
C THR A 173 -25.96 1.97 -7.18
N ASP A 174 -26.73 3.04 -6.92
CA ASP A 174 -26.32 4.16 -6.06
C ASP A 174 -25.01 4.84 -6.49
N THR A 175 -24.69 4.79 -7.78
CA THR A 175 -23.54 5.43 -8.40
C THR A 175 -23.92 5.94 -9.79
N GLU A 176 -23.28 7.02 -10.22
CA GLU A 176 -23.27 7.38 -11.64
C GLU A 176 -22.49 6.33 -12.42
N VAL A 177 -22.93 6.07 -13.66
CA VAL A 177 -22.34 5.07 -14.53
C VAL A 177 -22.06 5.70 -15.89
N PHE A 178 -20.79 5.70 -16.27
CA PHE A 178 -20.34 6.20 -17.57
C PHE A 178 -19.84 5.04 -18.44
N PRO A 179 -19.95 5.11 -19.77
CA PRO A 179 -19.29 4.13 -20.63
C PRO A 179 -17.78 4.40 -20.66
N LEU A 180 -16.98 3.38 -20.37
CA LEU A 180 -15.50 3.46 -20.48
C LEU A 180 -15.01 2.90 -21.82
N LEU A 181 -15.54 1.77 -22.24
CA LEU A 181 -15.22 1.11 -23.50
C LEU A 181 -16.50 0.60 -24.14
N PHE A 182 -16.73 0.91 -25.41
CA PHE A 182 -17.88 0.41 -26.15
C PHE A 182 -17.55 0.27 -27.63
N LYS A 183 -18.48 -0.33 -28.39
CA LYS A 183 -18.34 -0.53 -29.82
C LYS A 183 -19.52 0.06 -30.56
N GLU A 184 -19.24 0.89 -31.54
CA GLU A 184 -20.23 1.43 -32.47
C GLU A 184 -19.82 1.03 -33.90
N LYS A 185 -20.62 0.16 -34.51
CA LYS A 185 -20.33 -0.47 -35.82
C LYS A 185 -18.97 -1.21 -35.81
N ASN A 186 -17.99 -0.71 -36.56
CA ASN A 186 -16.64 -1.29 -36.67
C ASN A 186 -15.57 -0.44 -35.98
N THR A 187 -16.00 0.47 -35.09
CA THR A 187 -15.13 1.29 -34.26
C THR A 187 -15.34 0.88 -32.80
N MET A 188 -14.26 0.59 -32.09
CA MET A 188 -14.21 0.44 -30.65
C MET A 188 -13.65 1.72 -30.06
N ILE A 189 -14.39 2.30 -29.11
CA ILE A 189 -14.10 3.62 -28.54
C ILE A 189 -13.87 3.44 -27.06
N ALA A 190 -12.68 3.82 -26.60
CA ALA A 190 -12.37 4.01 -25.19
C ALA A 190 -12.50 5.50 -24.84
N MET A 191 -13.29 5.82 -23.80
CA MET A 191 -13.49 7.21 -23.37
C MET A 191 -12.31 7.76 -22.55
N SER A 192 -11.32 6.92 -22.24
CA SER A 192 -10.06 7.24 -21.54
C SER A 192 -8.87 6.62 -22.29
N CYS A 193 -7.64 6.90 -21.83
CA CYS A 193 -6.43 6.23 -22.29
C CYS A 193 -6.29 4.87 -21.60
N LEU A 194 -6.53 3.77 -22.33
CA LEU A 194 -6.34 2.41 -21.83
C LEU A 194 -4.94 1.87 -22.17
N SER A 195 -4.27 2.50 -23.14
CA SER A 195 -3.03 2.03 -23.76
C SER A 195 -1.77 2.38 -22.97
N ASN A 196 -1.87 3.26 -21.96
CA ASN A 196 -0.82 3.61 -21.01
C ASN A 196 -0.95 2.81 -19.68
N PHE A 197 -1.32 1.54 -19.76
CA PHE A 197 -1.61 0.71 -18.58
C PHE A 197 -0.42 0.48 -17.65
N LYS A 198 0.82 0.52 -18.16
CA LYS A 198 2.03 0.35 -17.35
C LYS A 198 2.44 1.68 -16.73
N THR A 199 2.46 2.73 -17.54
CA THR A 199 2.79 4.10 -17.12
C THR A 199 1.80 4.59 -16.06
N ALA A 200 0.50 4.45 -16.29
CA ALA A 200 -0.55 4.85 -15.34
C ALA A 200 -0.81 3.81 -14.22
N ARG A 201 0.00 2.75 -14.13
CA ARG A 201 -0.05 1.73 -13.07
C ARG A 201 -1.40 1.05 -12.90
N TYR A 202 -2.04 0.69 -14.01
CA TYR A 202 -3.35 0.03 -13.98
C TYR A 202 -3.26 -1.38 -13.38
N ALA A 203 -4.23 -1.72 -12.54
CA ALA A 203 -4.29 -2.98 -11.82
C ALA A 203 -5.73 -3.55 -11.84
N PRO A 204 -5.92 -4.86 -11.64
CA PRO A 204 -4.89 -5.91 -11.55
C PRO A 204 -4.23 -6.17 -12.91
N ASN A 205 -2.93 -6.47 -12.90
CA ASN A 205 -2.12 -6.67 -14.10
C ASN A 205 -2.68 -7.79 -15.00
N ALA A 206 -3.03 -8.93 -14.41
CA ALA A 206 -3.60 -10.06 -15.15
C ALA A 206 -4.94 -9.72 -15.83
N SER A 207 -5.77 -8.89 -15.17
CA SER A 207 -7.06 -8.46 -15.71
C SER A 207 -6.88 -7.50 -16.89
N TRP A 208 -5.98 -6.51 -16.77
CA TRP A 208 -5.67 -5.58 -17.85
C TRP A 208 -5.02 -6.25 -19.06
N LYS A 209 -4.14 -7.23 -18.82
CA LYS A 209 -3.63 -8.10 -19.86
C LYS A 209 -4.77 -8.79 -20.62
N SER A 210 -5.73 -9.37 -19.92
CA SER A 210 -6.87 -10.05 -20.55
C SER A 210 -7.77 -9.09 -21.36
N VAL A 211 -7.99 -7.86 -20.86
CA VAL A 211 -8.71 -6.81 -21.61
C VAL A 211 -8.01 -6.54 -22.95
N TRP A 212 -6.70 -6.34 -22.93
CA TRP A 212 -5.91 -6.06 -24.13
C TRP A 212 -5.83 -7.24 -25.10
N GLU A 213 -5.66 -8.47 -24.61
CA GLU A 213 -5.72 -9.68 -25.44
C GLU A 213 -7.04 -9.77 -26.23
N GLN A 214 -8.16 -9.42 -25.60
CA GLN A 214 -9.47 -9.46 -26.24
C GLN A 214 -9.67 -8.30 -27.25
N ILE A 215 -9.23 -7.08 -26.90
CA ILE A 215 -9.26 -5.92 -27.82
C ILE A 215 -8.40 -6.22 -29.05
N LEU A 216 -7.17 -6.69 -28.86
CA LEU A 216 -6.26 -7.03 -29.95
C LEU A 216 -6.81 -8.17 -30.81
N SER A 217 -7.43 -9.19 -30.19
CA SER A 217 -8.07 -10.28 -30.94
C SER A 217 -9.13 -9.75 -31.91
N TRP A 218 -9.89 -8.73 -31.49
CA TRP A 218 -10.84 -8.04 -32.34
C TRP A 218 -10.14 -7.19 -33.41
N VAL A 219 -9.22 -6.28 -33.04
CA VAL A 219 -8.53 -5.37 -33.97
C VAL A 219 -7.80 -6.15 -35.08
N ALA A 220 -7.05 -7.19 -34.70
CA ALA A 220 -6.30 -8.02 -35.62
C ALA A 220 -7.18 -9.02 -36.41
N ASN A 221 -8.46 -9.17 -36.03
CA ASN A 221 -9.34 -10.25 -36.51
C ASN A 221 -8.68 -11.63 -36.38
N LYS A 222 -8.00 -11.85 -35.24
CA LYS A 222 -7.30 -13.09 -34.91
C LYS A 222 -7.81 -13.58 -33.57
N LYS A 223 -8.37 -14.78 -33.53
CA LYS A 223 -8.85 -15.36 -32.27
C LYS A 223 -7.67 -15.74 -31.37
N ASN A 224 -7.89 -15.65 -30.07
CA ASN A 224 -6.98 -16.15 -29.02
C ASN A 224 -5.58 -15.54 -29.10
N ILE A 225 -5.48 -14.21 -29.21
CA ILE A 225 -4.20 -13.53 -28.96
C ILE A 225 -3.84 -13.69 -27.49
N THR A 226 -2.57 -13.98 -27.23
CA THR A 226 -1.98 -14.05 -25.89
C THR A 226 -0.75 -13.16 -25.83
N LEU A 227 -0.60 -12.41 -24.75
CA LEU A 227 0.54 -11.53 -24.49
C LEU A 227 1.49 -12.22 -23.51
N SER A 228 2.69 -12.54 -23.95
CA SER A 228 3.72 -13.26 -23.17
C SER A 228 4.72 -12.34 -22.48
N LYS A 229 4.84 -11.08 -22.93
CA LYS A 229 5.83 -10.08 -22.50
C LYS A 229 5.18 -8.91 -21.77
N TRP A 230 4.02 -9.15 -21.13
CA TRP A 230 3.37 -8.17 -20.27
C TRP A 230 4.27 -7.84 -19.08
N GLU A 231 4.52 -6.56 -18.86
CA GLU A 231 5.35 -6.04 -17.77
C GLU A 231 4.55 -5.02 -16.98
N SER A 232 4.73 -5.01 -15.65
CA SER A 232 4.28 -3.94 -14.76
C SER A 232 5.47 -3.12 -14.27
N ASP A 233 5.20 -1.87 -13.89
CA ASP A 233 6.13 -1.04 -13.12
C ASP A 233 5.29 -0.14 -12.23
N PRO A 234 5.44 -0.17 -10.89
CA PRO A 234 6.34 -1.03 -10.11
C PRO A 234 6.02 -2.53 -10.18
N GLN A 235 6.97 -3.35 -9.74
CA GLN A 235 6.81 -4.81 -9.62
C GLN A 235 7.49 -5.33 -8.33
N PRO A 236 7.12 -6.54 -7.86
CA PRO A 236 7.84 -7.22 -6.78
C PRO A 236 9.31 -7.45 -7.12
N SER A 237 10.18 -7.40 -6.11
CA SER A 237 11.62 -7.65 -6.27
C SER A 237 11.92 -9.07 -6.74
N TYR A 238 11.09 -10.04 -6.34
CA TYR A 238 11.19 -11.45 -6.69
C TYR A 238 9.81 -12.04 -7.00
N SER A 239 9.78 -13.11 -7.80
CA SER A 239 8.58 -13.94 -7.95
C SER A 239 8.30 -14.75 -6.67
N GLU A 240 7.09 -15.26 -6.54
CA GLU A 240 6.63 -16.10 -5.43
C GLU A 240 7.64 -17.24 -5.13
N ASP A 241 8.01 -18.02 -6.15
CA ASP A 241 8.85 -19.20 -6.00
C ASP A 241 10.37 -18.97 -6.15
N ALA A 242 10.81 -17.71 -6.28
CA ALA A 242 12.23 -17.43 -6.52
C ALA A 242 13.10 -17.97 -5.36
N ILE A 243 14.27 -18.55 -5.62
CA ILE A 243 15.19 -18.83 -4.52
C ILE A 243 15.83 -17.50 -4.12
N LEU A 244 15.62 -17.08 -2.86
CA LEU A 244 16.22 -15.84 -2.37
C LEU A 244 17.74 -15.99 -2.25
N PRO A 245 18.53 -15.05 -2.80
CA PRO A 245 19.96 -14.99 -2.53
C PRO A 245 20.27 -14.94 -1.04
N ALA A 246 21.45 -15.43 -0.63
CA ALA A 246 21.86 -15.42 0.78
C ALA A 246 21.94 -14.00 1.37
N ASP A 247 22.23 -12.99 0.54
CA ASP A 247 22.29 -11.58 0.91
C ASP A 247 20.96 -10.82 0.68
N ALA A 248 19.88 -11.51 0.29
CA ALA A 248 18.62 -10.86 -0.08
C ALA A 248 18.04 -10.00 1.05
N ARG A 249 18.16 -10.44 2.30
CA ARG A 249 17.71 -9.66 3.47
C ARG A 249 18.53 -8.38 3.63
N ALA A 250 19.86 -8.46 3.56
CA ALA A 250 20.74 -7.29 3.64
C ALA A 250 20.51 -6.30 2.48
N VAL A 251 20.27 -6.81 1.27
CA VAL A 251 19.87 -5.98 0.11
C VAL A 251 18.52 -5.33 0.34
N SER A 252 17.54 -6.05 0.88
CA SER A 252 16.22 -5.53 1.19
C SER A 252 16.25 -4.42 2.23
N ILE A 253 17.05 -4.59 3.30
CA ILE A 253 17.31 -3.56 4.32
C ILE A 253 17.92 -2.32 3.69
N ARG A 254 18.94 -2.47 2.83
CA ARG A 254 19.60 -1.34 2.17
C ARG A 254 18.64 -0.59 1.26
N LYS A 255 17.92 -1.29 0.38
CA LYS A 255 16.90 -0.69 -0.50
C LYS A 255 15.82 0.03 0.31
N GLY A 256 15.35 -0.60 1.38
CA GLY A 256 14.32 -0.04 2.23
C GLY A 256 14.77 1.21 2.98
N THR A 257 16.05 1.29 3.33
CA THR A 257 16.63 2.49 3.95
C THR A 257 16.87 3.60 2.93
N GLU A 258 17.44 3.27 1.76
CA GLU A 258 17.70 4.23 0.68
C GLU A 258 16.43 4.82 0.09
N TRP A 259 15.32 4.09 0.12
CA TRP A 259 14.00 4.59 -0.25
C TRP A 259 13.64 5.90 0.47
N LEU A 260 14.00 6.05 1.76
CA LEU A 260 13.72 7.28 2.52
C LEU A 260 14.39 8.52 1.89
N TYR A 261 15.59 8.33 1.33
CA TYR A 261 16.36 9.37 0.66
C TYR A 261 15.93 9.57 -0.80
N ASN A 262 15.65 8.47 -1.52
CA ASN A 262 15.21 8.51 -2.91
C ASN A 262 13.84 9.17 -3.07
N GLY A 263 12.92 8.92 -2.13
CA GLY A 263 11.63 9.60 -2.02
C GLY A 263 11.73 11.01 -1.43
N ARG A 264 12.93 11.47 -1.03
CA ARG A 264 13.16 12.84 -0.52
C ARG A 264 12.26 13.24 0.65
N PHE A 265 11.91 12.29 1.52
CA PHE A 265 10.99 12.55 2.63
C PHE A 265 11.61 13.36 3.77
N PHE A 266 12.94 13.37 3.88
CA PHE A 266 13.61 14.23 4.85
C PHE A 266 13.50 15.68 4.41
N ILE A 267 12.87 16.51 5.24
CA ILE A 267 12.66 17.92 4.93
C ILE A 267 14.01 18.64 4.85
N HIS A 268 14.28 19.28 3.72
CA HIS A 268 15.41 20.18 3.57
C HIS A 268 14.97 21.63 3.85
N PRO A 269 15.79 22.46 4.53
CA PRO A 269 15.45 23.85 4.82
C PRO A 269 14.97 24.68 3.62
N SER A 270 15.50 24.39 2.42
CA SER A 270 15.16 25.14 1.19
C SER A 270 13.70 25.00 0.75
N TRP A 271 13.01 23.91 1.11
CA TRP A 271 11.62 23.67 0.73
C TRP A 271 10.68 23.43 1.91
N LYS A 272 11.18 23.61 3.15
CA LYS A 272 10.37 23.51 4.38
C LYS A 272 9.10 24.36 4.34
N ALA A 273 9.18 25.59 3.84
CA ALA A 273 8.01 26.47 3.72
C ALA A 273 6.92 25.87 2.81
N ARG A 274 7.30 25.24 1.68
CA ARG A 274 6.37 24.53 0.80
C ARG A 274 5.74 23.34 1.50
N ALA A 275 6.53 22.56 2.26
CA ALA A 275 6.00 21.44 3.02
C ALA A 275 4.97 21.88 4.07
N GLN A 276 5.25 22.99 4.76
CA GLN A 276 4.32 23.58 5.74
C GLN A 276 3.03 24.11 5.09
N GLU A 277 3.14 24.73 3.92
CA GLU A 277 1.99 25.18 3.13
C GLU A 277 1.09 24.01 2.72
N ILE A 278 1.67 22.92 2.21
CA ILE A 278 0.92 21.72 1.81
C ILE A 278 0.32 21.01 3.03
N GLN A 279 1.06 20.94 4.14
CA GLN A 279 0.56 20.35 5.37
C GLN A 279 -0.66 21.11 5.91
N GLY A 280 -0.67 22.45 5.79
CA GLY A 280 -1.80 23.29 6.15
C GLY A 280 -2.23 23.12 7.60
N ASP A 281 -3.53 22.93 7.83
CA ASP A 281 -4.13 22.63 9.14
C ASP A 281 -4.06 21.14 9.51
N GLY A 282 -3.55 20.28 8.63
CA GLY A 282 -3.48 18.84 8.83
C GLY A 282 -4.79 18.09 8.55
N LEU A 283 -5.83 18.71 7.99
CA LEU A 283 -7.04 17.98 7.57
C LEU A 283 -6.82 17.16 6.30
N MET A 284 -6.04 17.69 5.35
CA MET A 284 -5.71 17.00 4.10
C MET A 284 -4.26 17.29 3.69
N PRO A 285 -3.25 16.85 4.47
CA PRO A 285 -1.84 17.14 4.23
C PRO A 285 -1.26 16.26 3.12
N VAL A 286 -1.93 16.23 1.96
CA VAL A 286 -1.53 15.49 0.76
C VAL A 286 -1.26 16.44 -0.39
N GLY A 287 -0.21 16.17 -1.15
CA GLY A 287 0.22 17.03 -2.22
C GLY A 287 1.05 16.30 -3.28
N PRO A 288 1.55 17.04 -4.29
CA PRO A 288 2.37 16.45 -5.33
C PRO A 288 3.68 15.86 -4.79
N PRO A 289 4.28 14.89 -5.51
CA PRO A 289 5.59 14.35 -5.15
C PRO A 289 6.65 15.44 -5.08
N VAL A 290 7.66 15.24 -4.22
CA VAL A 290 8.78 16.17 -4.12
C VAL A 290 9.62 16.11 -5.41
N PRO A 291 9.84 17.23 -6.13
CA PRO A 291 10.55 17.19 -7.40
C PRO A 291 11.96 16.61 -7.28
N PRO A 292 12.43 15.83 -8.29
CA PRO A 292 13.77 15.24 -8.27
C PRO A 292 14.93 16.24 -8.22
N CYS A 293 14.70 17.53 -8.47
CA CYS A 293 15.72 18.57 -8.38
C CYS A 293 15.89 19.17 -6.97
N GLU A 294 14.97 18.89 -6.04
CA GLU A 294 15.06 19.38 -4.66
C GLU A 294 16.25 18.77 -3.92
N LEU A 295 16.67 19.38 -2.81
CA LEU A 295 17.68 18.79 -1.91
C LEU A 295 17.02 17.85 -0.90
N VAL A 296 17.75 16.83 -0.43
CA VAL A 296 17.27 15.94 0.63
C VAL A 296 17.76 16.47 1.98
N GLY A 297 16.86 16.53 2.96
CA GLY A 297 17.19 16.88 4.33
C GLY A 297 18.10 15.86 5.01
N ASN A 298 18.65 16.26 6.16
CA ASN A 298 19.50 15.41 6.99
C ASN A 298 18.78 14.88 8.25
N GLY A 299 17.46 15.08 8.34
CA GLY A 299 16.62 14.72 9.50
C GLY A 299 16.32 15.86 10.47
N SER A 300 17.05 17.00 10.41
CA SER A 300 16.89 18.10 11.38
C SER A 300 15.55 18.84 11.30
N ASP A 301 14.81 18.71 10.20
CA ASP A 301 13.48 19.31 10.00
C ASP A 301 12.35 18.26 9.93
N GLY A 302 12.63 17.03 10.37
CA GLY A 302 11.69 15.92 10.36
C GLY A 302 11.60 15.17 9.02
N ILE A 303 10.77 14.13 9.01
CA ILE A 303 10.48 13.29 7.86
C ILE A 303 8.97 13.21 7.59
N LEU A 304 8.60 13.28 6.30
CA LEU A 304 7.23 13.11 5.80
C LEU A 304 6.71 11.67 6.00
N GLU A 305 5.38 11.51 5.99
CA GLU A 305 4.72 10.23 6.27
C GLU A 305 4.94 9.17 5.18
N GLY A 306 5.11 9.56 3.92
CA GLY A 306 5.28 8.64 2.77
C GLY A 306 4.38 8.99 1.58
N HIS A 307 4.00 7.99 0.79
CA HIS A 307 3.10 8.18 -0.36
C HIS A 307 1.62 8.04 0.04
N ALA A 308 0.77 8.85 -0.58
CA ALA A 308 -0.68 8.67 -0.59
C ALA A 308 -1.10 7.77 -1.76
N SER A 309 -2.23 7.09 -1.64
CA SER A 309 -2.68 6.09 -2.64
C SER A 309 -3.15 6.68 -3.97
N THR A 310 -3.16 8.01 -4.11
CA THR A 310 -3.54 8.68 -5.34
C THR A 310 -2.35 8.68 -6.30
N ILE A 311 -2.49 7.88 -7.36
CA ILE A 311 -1.54 7.78 -8.46
C ILE A 311 -2.10 8.61 -9.62
N TYR A 312 -1.26 9.45 -10.21
CA TYR A 312 -1.58 10.28 -11.38
C TYR A 312 -1.51 9.47 -12.68
N TYR A 313 -2.06 10.03 -13.77
CA TYR A 313 -2.10 9.37 -15.07
C TYR A 313 -0.72 9.06 -15.67
N ASP A 314 0.33 9.74 -15.18
CA ASP A 314 1.72 9.54 -15.56
C ASP A 314 2.48 8.54 -14.64
N GLY A 315 1.77 7.96 -13.68
CA GLY A 315 2.28 6.98 -12.72
C GLY A 315 2.93 7.59 -11.47
N THR A 316 3.15 8.90 -11.44
CA THR A 316 3.64 9.58 -10.23
C THR A 316 2.60 9.51 -9.12
N GLU A 317 3.04 9.56 -7.86
CA GLU A 317 2.16 9.30 -6.72
C GLU A 317 2.21 10.46 -5.74
N GLN A 318 1.05 10.82 -5.19
CA GLN A 318 0.96 11.89 -4.19
C GLN A 318 1.75 11.56 -2.93
N TYR A 319 2.22 12.59 -2.24
CA TYR A 319 2.91 12.45 -0.96
C TYR A 319 2.03 12.94 0.19
N ARG A 320 2.19 12.32 1.35
CA ARG A 320 1.64 12.79 2.63
C ARG A 320 2.66 13.65 3.34
N TYR A 321 2.39 14.95 3.40
CA TYR A 321 3.24 15.94 4.04
C TYR A 321 3.02 16.03 5.57
N TRP A 322 2.31 15.08 6.16
CA TRP A 322 2.02 15.06 7.58
C TRP A 322 3.26 14.73 8.40
N LEU A 323 3.61 15.60 9.35
CA LEU A 323 4.66 15.35 10.34
C LEU A 323 4.03 14.79 11.62
N ARG A 324 4.10 13.47 11.77
CA ARG A 324 3.59 12.75 12.93
C ARG A 324 4.72 12.31 13.87
N ASN A 325 4.45 12.29 15.17
CA ASN A 325 5.46 11.99 16.19
C ASN A 325 5.99 10.55 16.11
N ASP A 326 5.06 9.59 15.96
CA ASP A 326 5.33 8.15 15.84
C ASP A 326 6.27 7.87 14.67
N VAL A 327 5.99 8.48 13.52
CA VAL A 327 6.82 8.37 12.32
C VAL A 327 8.27 8.81 12.58
N GLN A 328 8.51 9.88 13.35
CA GLN A 328 9.88 10.34 13.61
C GLN A 328 10.68 9.31 14.42
N GLY A 329 10.08 8.79 15.50
CA GLY A 329 10.72 7.79 16.36
C GLY A 329 10.96 6.46 15.63
N GLU A 330 9.96 5.97 14.91
CA GLU A 330 10.04 4.73 14.13
C GLU A 330 11.15 4.79 13.07
N VAL A 331 11.23 5.89 12.33
CA VAL A 331 12.27 6.07 11.30
C VAL A 331 13.66 6.22 11.93
N ALA A 332 13.77 6.84 13.11
CA ALA A 332 15.03 6.89 13.84
C ALA A 332 15.53 5.47 14.17
N PHE A 333 14.65 4.55 14.58
CA PHE A 333 15.01 3.15 14.81
C PHE A 333 15.46 2.43 13.53
N LEU A 334 14.73 2.60 12.43
CA LEU A 334 15.12 2.07 11.12
C LEU A 334 16.54 2.52 10.76
N LEU A 335 16.81 3.83 10.81
CA LEU A 335 18.09 4.38 10.40
C LEU A 335 19.24 3.94 11.30
N ALA A 336 19.03 3.91 12.62
CA ALA A 336 20.07 3.48 13.56
C ALA A 336 20.39 1.99 13.40
N SER A 337 19.36 1.15 13.23
CA SER A 337 19.53 -0.29 13.04
C SER A 337 20.22 -0.62 11.71
N ALA A 338 19.78 0.01 10.61
CA ALA A 338 20.40 -0.13 9.29
C ALA A 338 21.82 0.43 9.27
N GLY A 339 22.05 1.60 9.88
CA GLY A 339 23.37 2.22 10.01
C GLY A 339 24.36 1.30 10.73
N ASN A 340 23.89 0.64 11.79
CA ASN A 340 24.69 -0.32 12.54
C ASN A 340 24.98 -1.63 11.77
N LEU A 341 24.01 -2.16 11.02
CA LEU A 341 24.22 -3.38 10.22
C LEU A 341 25.10 -3.12 8.99
N LEU A 342 24.88 -2.00 8.30
CA LEU A 342 25.52 -1.66 7.04
C LEU A 342 26.78 -0.80 7.21
N ASN A 343 27.11 -0.43 8.44
CA ASN A 343 28.22 0.45 8.82
C ASN A 343 28.17 1.82 8.11
N ASP A 344 26.98 2.44 8.10
CA ASP A 344 26.75 3.74 7.45
C ASP A 344 26.49 4.86 8.47
N LYS A 345 27.48 5.74 8.62
CA LYS A 345 27.43 6.89 9.54
C LYS A 345 26.45 7.98 9.12
N LYS A 346 26.04 8.01 7.85
CA LYS A 346 24.99 8.93 7.39
C LYS A 346 23.66 8.57 8.05
N TYR A 347 23.30 7.28 8.06
CA TYR A 347 22.05 6.82 8.67
C TYR A 347 22.03 7.07 10.18
N GLU A 348 23.13 6.74 10.87
CA GLU A 348 23.26 7.00 12.32
C GLU A 348 23.07 8.49 12.64
N ARG A 349 23.70 9.39 11.87
CA ARG A 349 23.56 10.84 12.07
C ARG A 349 22.14 11.35 11.78
N THR A 350 21.51 10.87 10.71
CA THR A 350 20.11 11.23 10.41
C THR A 350 19.16 10.73 11.50
N SER A 351 19.40 9.55 12.07
CA SER A 351 18.65 9.03 13.22
C SER A 351 18.74 9.96 14.43
N GLU A 352 19.96 10.38 14.80
CA GLU A 352 20.16 11.35 15.90
C GLU A 352 19.41 12.66 15.65
N HIS A 353 19.51 13.21 14.44
CA HIS A 353 18.82 14.46 14.10
C HIS A 353 17.30 14.34 14.17
N LEU A 354 16.71 13.20 13.81
CA LEU A 354 15.27 13.00 13.94
C LEU A 354 14.82 12.97 15.40
N MET A 355 15.57 12.29 16.28
CA MET A 355 15.25 12.28 17.71
C MET A 355 15.44 13.67 18.33
N ASP A 356 16.47 14.42 17.92
CA ASP A 356 16.63 15.81 18.34
C ASP A 356 15.48 16.69 17.85
N TYR A 357 15.08 16.54 16.58
CA TYR A 357 13.93 17.24 16.03
C TYR A 357 12.66 16.95 16.86
N MET A 358 12.37 15.68 17.10
CA MET A 358 11.17 15.22 17.83
C MET A 358 11.05 15.82 19.24
N PHE A 359 12.13 15.89 20.00
CA PHE A 359 12.08 16.32 21.41
C PHE A 359 12.41 17.79 21.64
N TYR A 360 13.23 18.41 20.79
CA TYR A 360 13.71 19.78 21.00
C TYR A 360 13.08 20.80 20.04
N GLU A 361 12.78 20.43 18.80
CA GLU A 361 12.37 21.38 17.75
C GLU A 361 10.89 21.29 17.40
N ALA A 362 10.31 20.09 17.35
CA ALA A 362 8.93 19.81 17.00
C ALA A 362 7.95 20.25 18.11
N ASN A 363 6.70 20.49 17.75
CA ASN A 363 5.62 20.87 18.66
C ASN A 363 5.07 19.70 19.49
N PHE A 364 5.48 18.44 19.20
CA PHE A 364 5.02 17.23 19.88
C PHE A 364 5.12 17.32 21.41
N ARG A 365 6.20 17.90 21.94
CA ARG A 365 6.46 17.99 23.39
C ARG A 365 6.35 19.41 23.96
N LYS A 366 6.06 20.43 23.15
CA LYS A 366 5.99 21.84 23.59
C LYS A 366 4.69 22.18 24.31
N GLY A 367 4.59 23.40 24.84
CA GLY A 367 3.38 23.89 25.50
C GLY A 367 3.10 23.16 26.82
N PRO A 368 1.83 22.84 27.15
CA PRO A 368 1.49 22.18 28.41
C PRO A 368 2.20 20.83 28.60
N ARG A 369 2.57 20.12 27.52
CA ARG A 369 3.34 18.86 27.58
C ARG A 369 4.76 19.01 28.13
N ALA A 370 5.32 20.24 28.09
CA ALA A 370 6.63 20.60 28.66
C ALA A 370 6.53 21.35 30.00
N ASP A 371 5.35 21.79 30.43
CA ASP A 371 5.15 22.45 31.72
C ASP A 371 4.94 21.41 32.82
N LYS A 372 5.87 21.35 33.79
CA LYS A 372 5.81 20.39 34.91
C LYS A 372 4.52 20.47 35.72
N ASN A 373 3.84 21.60 35.73
CA ASN A 373 2.58 21.77 36.48
C ASN A 373 1.35 21.32 35.68
N SER A 374 1.53 20.96 34.40
CA SER A 374 0.42 20.55 33.54
C SER A 374 0.01 19.09 33.80
N PRO A 375 -1.31 18.81 33.83
CA PRO A 375 -1.83 17.45 33.73
C PRO A 375 -1.35 16.66 32.50
N SER A 376 -1.06 17.33 31.39
CA SER A 376 -0.54 16.71 30.16
C SER A 376 1.00 16.59 30.09
N TYR A 377 1.73 17.01 31.15
CA TYR A 377 3.18 16.89 31.19
C TYR A 377 3.64 15.45 30.89
N GLY A 378 4.67 15.31 30.06
CA GLY A 378 5.21 14.00 29.68
C GLY A 378 4.63 13.43 28.38
N LEU A 379 3.39 13.75 28.01
CA LEU A 379 2.77 13.21 26.80
C LEU A 379 3.42 13.75 25.52
N LEU A 380 3.31 12.97 24.44
CA LEU A 380 3.69 13.36 23.09
C LEU A 380 2.45 13.57 22.22
N GLY A 381 2.31 14.77 21.68
CA GLY A 381 1.23 15.13 20.76
C GLY A 381 1.33 14.36 19.45
N TRP A 382 0.17 14.04 18.86
CA TRP A 382 0.06 13.18 17.68
C TRP A 382 0.85 13.69 16.46
N SER A 383 0.66 14.95 16.10
CA SER A 383 1.31 15.56 14.92
C SER A 383 1.69 17.02 15.18
N GLU A 384 2.46 17.61 14.26
CA GLU A 384 2.83 19.03 14.33
C GLU A 384 1.61 19.95 14.28
N THR A 385 0.59 19.55 13.52
CA THR A 385 -0.68 20.26 13.35
C THR A 385 -1.68 20.01 14.49
N HIS A 386 -1.63 18.83 15.11
CA HIS A 386 -2.55 18.40 16.17
C HIS A 386 -1.78 17.95 17.42
N PRO A 387 -0.90 18.81 17.99
CA PRO A 387 -0.04 18.39 19.10
C PRO A 387 -0.84 18.22 20.42
N TYR A 388 -2.12 18.58 20.42
CA TYR A 388 -3.07 18.43 21.53
C TYR A 388 -3.84 17.10 21.50
N VAL A 389 -3.66 16.26 20.48
CA VAL A 389 -4.30 14.93 20.38
C VAL A 389 -3.33 13.86 20.86
N PHE A 390 -3.81 12.91 21.65
CA PHE A 390 -3.02 11.82 22.22
C PHE A 390 -3.60 10.46 21.87
N TYR A 391 -2.79 9.66 21.18
CA TYR A 391 -2.96 8.23 21.00
C TYR A 391 -1.84 7.54 21.78
N ASN A 392 -2.19 6.68 22.73
CA ASN A 392 -1.20 5.90 23.49
C ASN A 392 -0.44 4.91 22.60
N ASP A 393 -1.08 4.34 21.57
CA ASP A 393 -0.37 3.51 20.58
C ASP A 393 0.73 4.31 19.85
N ASP A 394 0.41 5.51 19.36
CA ASP A 394 1.40 6.38 18.70
C ASP A 394 2.52 6.80 19.66
N ASN A 395 2.18 7.10 20.92
CA ASN A 395 3.18 7.36 21.96
C ASN A 395 4.07 6.12 22.16
N ALA A 396 3.49 4.91 22.23
CA ALA A 396 4.26 3.67 22.38
C ALA A 396 5.21 3.45 21.21
N ARG A 397 4.73 3.61 19.97
CA ARG A 397 5.55 3.44 18.75
C ARG A 397 6.67 4.46 18.65
N SER A 398 6.40 5.72 18.99
CA SER A 398 7.42 6.76 19.19
C SER A 398 8.51 6.32 20.16
N LEU A 399 8.11 5.86 21.35
CA LEU A 399 9.03 5.50 22.44
C LEU A 399 9.87 4.28 22.10
N LEU A 400 9.25 3.24 21.53
CA LEU A 400 9.96 2.06 21.05
C LEU A 400 10.95 2.43 19.93
N GLY A 401 10.57 3.34 19.03
CA GLY A 401 11.51 3.88 18.04
C GLY A 401 12.74 4.54 18.68
N VAL A 402 12.52 5.43 19.65
CA VAL A 402 13.59 6.17 20.35
C VAL A 402 14.48 5.24 21.19
N ILE A 403 13.89 4.28 21.92
CA ILE A 403 14.65 3.29 22.72
C ILE A 403 15.58 2.49 21.81
N GLY A 404 15.06 1.98 20.69
CA GLY A 404 15.81 1.14 19.77
C GLY A 404 16.94 1.92 19.09
N ALA A 405 16.64 3.16 18.66
CA ALA A 405 17.64 4.06 18.09
C ALA A 405 18.75 4.39 19.11
N SER A 406 18.39 4.74 20.34
CA SER A 406 19.32 5.06 21.43
C SER A 406 20.25 3.89 21.74
N ALA A 407 19.74 2.66 21.76
CA ALA A 407 20.54 1.45 21.93
C ALA A 407 21.59 1.26 20.82
N TYR A 408 21.20 1.43 19.55
CA TYR A 408 22.13 1.28 18.41
C TYR A 408 23.19 2.38 18.37
N LEU A 409 22.80 3.61 18.70
CA LEU A 409 23.67 4.78 18.72
C LEU A 409 24.55 4.86 19.98
N LYS A 410 24.20 4.10 21.03
CA LYS A 410 24.83 4.14 22.35
C LYS A 410 24.80 5.56 22.94
N ASN A 411 23.64 6.18 22.86
CA ASN A 411 23.44 7.57 23.22
C ASN A 411 22.12 7.71 23.97
N GLU A 412 22.22 8.12 25.23
CA GLU A 412 21.14 8.02 26.21
C GLU A 412 20.50 9.39 26.50
N ARG A 413 20.85 10.45 25.76
CA ARG A 413 20.39 11.82 26.05
C ARG A 413 18.88 12.00 26.03
N TRP A 414 18.14 11.10 25.37
CA TRP A 414 16.68 11.12 25.29
C TRP A 414 15.98 10.23 26.33
N ASN A 415 16.72 9.42 27.12
CA ASN A 415 16.14 8.50 28.10
C ASN A 415 15.18 9.19 29.06
N LYS A 416 15.48 10.45 29.43
CA LYS A 416 14.61 11.27 30.27
C LYS A 416 13.21 11.38 29.66
N PHE A 417 13.11 11.72 28.38
CA PHE A 417 11.82 11.89 27.72
C PHE A 417 11.09 10.57 27.54
N VAL A 418 11.82 9.48 27.34
CA VAL A 418 11.25 8.13 27.29
C VAL A 418 10.54 7.82 28.61
N VAL A 419 11.24 7.95 29.73
CA VAL A 419 10.70 7.68 31.06
C VAL A 419 9.52 8.59 31.38
N GLU A 420 9.66 9.90 31.19
CA GLU A 420 8.59 10.88 31.45
C GLU A 420 7.33 10.55 30.64
N CYS A 421 7.46 10.15 29.38
CA CYS A 421 6.32 9.84 28.53
C CYS A 421 5.63 8.53 28.91
N ILE A 422 6.39 7.50 29.28
CA ILE A 422 5.82 6.24 29.80
C ILE A 422 5.04 6.53 31.10
N LEU A 423 5.60 7.30 32.03
CA LEU A 423 4.91 7.66 33.28
C LEU A 423 3.69 8.56 33.05
N ALA A 424 3.74 9.45 32.07
CA ALA A 424 2.60 10.28 31.71
C ALA A 424 1.43 9.48 31.15
N ASN A 425 1.68 8.49 30.30
CA ASN A 425 0.65 7.56 29.86
C ASN A 425 0.17 6.67 31.02
N LEU A 426 1.08 6.21 31.89
CA LEU A 426 0.73 5.38 33.05
C LEU A 426 -0.25 6.08 34.01
N ARG A 427 -0.05 7.38 34.29
CA ARG A 427 -0.88 8.12 35.25
C ARG A 427 -2.25 8.51 34.73
N ILE A 428 -2.44 8.55 33.40
CA ILE A 428 -3.77 8.75 32.76
C ILE A 428 -4.42 7.42 32.32
N CYS A 429 -3.74 6.30 32.54
CA CYS A 429 -4.26 4.97 32.31
C CYS A 429 -5.18 4.58 33.46
N SER A 430 -6.38 4.02 33.18
CA SER A 430 -7.39 3.66 34.18
C SER A 430 -6.86 2.68 35.23
N LYS A 431 -7.60 2.49 36.33
CA LYS A 431 -7.26 1.48 37.36
C LYS A 431 -7.00 0.10 36.76
N GLN A 432 -7.77 -0.27 35.73
CA GLN A 432 -7.71 -1.56 35.07
C GLN A 432 -6.60 -1.67 34.00
N GLY A 433 -5.95 -0.57 33.64
CA GLY A 433 -4.88 -0.57 32.63
C GLY A 433 -5.28 -0.02 31.25
N PHE A 434 -6.37 0.75 31.12
CA PHE A 434 -6.87 1.22 29.81
C PHE A 434 -6.91 2.75 29.66
N GLN A 435 -6.46 3.25 28.51
CA GLN A 435 -6.53 4.68 28.18
C GLN A 435 -7.71 5.02 27.25
N GLY A 436 -8.10 4.10 26.37
CA GLY A 436 -9.08 4.33 25.31
C GLY A 436 -8.45 4.82 24.01
N GLY A 437 -9.28 5.00 22.99
CA GLY A 437 -8.78 5.20 21.62
C GLY A 437 -8.23 6.59 21.27
N ARG A 438 -8.62 7.65 21.98
CA ARG A 438 -8.15 9.03 21.73
C ARG A 438 -8.42 9.91 22.94
N LEU A 439 -7.45 10.72 23.33
CA LEU A 439 -7.62 11.79 24.32
C LEU A 439 -7.22 13.14 23.72
N GLU A 440 -7.82 14.22 24.23
CA GLU A 440 -7.47 15.58 23.84
C GLU A 440 -6.96 16.38 25.05
N GLU A 441 -5.97 17.25 24.81
CA GLU A 441 -5.33 18.05 25.84
C GLU A 441 -6.31 18.95 26.61
N PRO A 442 -7.28 19.64 25.99
CA PRO A 442 -8.25 20.46 26.73
C PRO A 442 -9.00 19.66 27.79
N ASP A 443 -9.43 18.43 27.48
CA ASP A 443 -10.11 17.55 28.42
C ASP A 443 -9.21 17.11 29.58
N ILE A 444 -7.93 16.84 29.30
CA ILE A 444 -6.94 16.46 30.32
C ILE A 444 -6.63 17.65 31.25
N LEU A 445 -6.56 18.86 30.71
CA LEU A 445 -6.35 20.08 31.49
C LEU A 445 -7.55 20.41 32.39
N GLU A 446 -8.78 20.21 31.88
CA GLU A 446 -10.00 20.46 32.63
C GLU A 446 -10.21 19.44 33.77
N LYS A 447 -10.08 18.15 33.46
CA LYS A 447 -10.42 17.06 34.41
C LYS A 447 -9.25 16.68 35.31
N GLY A 448 -8.03 16.99 34.89
CA GLY A 448 -6.80 16.57 35.54
C GLY A 448 -6.46 15.09 35.29
N TRP A 449 -5.18 14.73 35.46
CA TRP A 449 -4.71 13.37 35.18
C TRP A 449 -5.28 12.33 36.15
N LYS A 450 -5.53 12.69 37.42
CA LYS A 450 -6.09 11.79 38.45
C LYS A 450 -7.48 11.28 38.06
N TYR A 451 -8.31 12.11 37.42
CA TYR A 451 -9.61 11.67 36.89
C TYR A 451 -9.47 10.45 35.98
N TYR A 452 -8.50 10.49 35.05
CA TYR A 452 -8.25 9.39 34.12
C TYR A 452 -7.56 8.20 34.80
N GLY A 453 -6.62 8.45 35.71
CA GLY A 453 -5.89 7.42 36.44
C GLY A 453 -6.75 6.60 37.41
N GLU A 454 -7.77 7.23 38.00
CA GLU A 454 -8.62 6.66 39.04
C GLU A 454 -9.99 6.19 38.55
N ARG A 455 -10.34 6.43 37.28
CA ARG A 455 -11.62 5.95 36.72
C ARG A 455 -11.66 4.42 36.62
N ASP A 456 -12.87 3.88 36.70
CA ASP A 456 -13.17 2.51 36.32
C ASP A 456 -13.52 2.47 34.83
N TYR A 457 -12.59 1.96 34.02
CA TYR A 457 -12.71 1.95 32.56
C TYR A 457 -11.93 0.78 31.95
N THR A 458 -12.59 0.07 31.03
CA THR A 458 -12.02 -1.04 30.25
C THR A 458 -12.29 -0.84 28.78
N ASN A 459 -11.32 -1.20 27.94
CA ASN A 459 -11.44 -1.14 26.49
C ASN A 459 -10.67 -2.30 25.85
N PRO A 460 -11.21 -3.53 25.80
CA PRO A 460 -10.56 -4.70 25.19
C PRO A 460 -10.36 -4.53 23.66
N HIS A 461 -9.45 -3.65 23.25
CA HIS A 461 -9.20 -3.26 21.87
C HIS A 461 -7.68 -3.10 21.67
N PRO A 462 -6.95 -4.18 21.33
CA PRO A 462 -5.49 -4.19 21.27
C PRO A 462 -4.86 -3.08 20.45
N HIS A 463 -5.49 -2.64 19.36
CA HIS A 463 -5.02 -1.56 18.48
C HIS A 463 -4.70 -0.28 19.25
N PHE A 464 -5.54 0.07 20.23
CA PHE A 464 -5.33 1.27 21.01
C PHE A 464 -4.47 1.00 22.24
N GLU A 465 -4.54 -0.18 22.87
CA GLU A 465 -4.01 -0.35 24.22
C GLU A 465 -2.66 -1.07 24.30
N SER A 466 -2.45 -2.05 23.42
CA SER A 466 -1.53 -3.16 23.68
C SER A 466 -0.05 -2.77 23.73
N TRP A 467 0.40 -1.86 22.86
CA TRP A 467 1.82 -1.51 22.77
C TRP A 467 2.30 -0.62 23.90
N MET A 468 1.41 0.19 24.50
CA MET A 468 1.77 0.93 25.70
C MET A 468 1.97 0.01 26.92
N TRP A 469 1.24 -1.11 27.00
CA TRP A 469 1.53 -2.15 28.00
C TRP A 469 2.92 -2.76 27.81
N ALA A 470 3.36 -2.95 26.56
CA ALA A 470 4.72 -3.39 26.26
C ALA A 470 5.75 -2.37 26.80
N CYS A 471 5.54 -1.06 26.58
CA CYS A 471 6.38 -0.02 27.17
C CYS A 471 6.41 -0.07 28.71
N TYR A 472 5.28 -0.36 29.36
CA TYR A 472 5.24 -0.53 30.82
C TYR A 472 6.07 -1.72 31.29
N LEU A 473 5.96 -2.86 30.61
CA LEU A 473 6.74 -4.07 30.92
C LEU A 473 8.24 -3.83 30.72
N TRP A 474 8.63 -3.14 29.65
CA TRP A 474 10.02 -2.78 29.40
C TRP A 474 10.58 -1.87 30.49
N LEU A 475 9.84 -0.82 30.88
CA LEU A 475 10.32 0.09 31.95
C LEU A 475 10.31 -0.60 33.33
N TYR A 476 9.36 -1.52 33.57
CA TYR A 476 9.35 -2.33 34.78
C TYR A 476 10.61 -3.18 34.91
N ASP A 477 11.05 -3.85 33.85
CA ASP A 477 12.27 -4.67 33.84
C ASP A 477 13.50 -3.86 34.28
N LYS A 478 13.59 -2.57 33.92
CA LYS A 478 14.72 -1.70 34.30
C LYS A 478 14.62 -1.12 35.70
N THR A 479 13.43 -0.94 36.23
CA THR A 479 13.21 -0.10 37.43
C THR A 479 12.61 -0.83 38.62
N GLY A 480 11.94 -1.97 38.39
CA GLY A 480 11.16 -2.68 39.39
C GLY A 480 9.94 -1.92 39.92
N TYR A 481 9.51 -0.82 39.27
CA TYR A 481 8.39 -0.02 39.74
C TYR A 481 7.06 -0.74 39.51
N LYS A 482 6.59 -1.43 40.56
CA LYS A 482 5.44 -2.35 40.53
C LYS A 482 4.18 -1.83 39.82
N PRO A 483 3.76 -0.55 39.97
CA PRO A 483 2.56 -0.07 39.29
C PRO A 483 2.56 -0.21 37.76
N LEU A 484 3.73 -0.22 37.11
CA LEU A 484 3.86 -0.51 35.67
C LEU A 484 3.40 -1.94 35.36
N LEU A 485 3.94 -2.93 36.09
CA LEU A 485 3.61 -4.33 35.92
C LEU A 485 2.14 -4.60 36.24
N GLU A 486 1.63 -4.08 37.35
CA GLU A 486 0.25 -4.36 37.79
C GLU A 486 -0.78 -3.83 36.78
N LYS A 487 -0.59 -2.60 36.26
CA LYS A 487 -1.50 -2.04 35.23
C LYS A 487 -1.41 -2.81 33.92
N ALA A 488 -0.21 -3.17 33.46
CA ALA A 488 -0.03 -3.97 32.26
C ALA A 488 -0.69 -5.36 32.39
N LYS A 489 -0.41 -6.09 33.48
CA LYS A 489 -1.00 -7.41 33.75
C LYS A 489 -2.52 -7.36 33.84
N SER A 490 -3.07 -6.35 34.53
CA SER A 490 -4.51 -6.16 34.64
C SER A 490 -5.15 -5.94 33.25
N GLY A 491 -4.59 -5.03 32.45
CA GLY A 491 -5.10 -4.72 31.11
C GLY A 491 -5.02 -5.93 30.17
N ILE A 492 -3.89 -6.63 30.17
CA ILE A 492 -3.67 -7.86 29.41
C ILE A 492 -4.66 -8.95 29.82
N ARG A 493 -4.82 -9.23 31.12
CA ARG A 493 -5.76 -10.26 31.60
C ARG A 493 -7.18 -9.98 31.17
N ILE A 494 -7.69 -8.78 31.44
CA ILE A 494 -9.07 -8.39 31.07
C ILE A 494 -9.29 -8.52 29.56
N THR A 495 -8.27 -8.16 28.77
CA THR A 495 -8.32 -8.29 27.31
C THR A 495 -8.32 -9.76 26.89
N MET A 496 -7.45 -10.60 27.45
CA MET A 496 -7.41 -12.04 27.12
C MET A 496 -8.69 -12.78 27.56
N GLU A 497 -9.25 -12.46 28.72
CA GLU A 497 -10.55 -12.99 29.18
C GLU A 497 -11.73 -12.54 28.30
N SER A 498 -11.55 -11.45 27.54
CA SER A 498 -12.54 -10.92 26.60
C SER A 498 -12.41 -11.55 25.20
N TYR A 499 -11.34 -12.30 24.91
CA TYR A 499 -11.13 -12.93 23.61
C TYR A 499 -12.04 -14.16 23.41
N PRO A 500 -12.58 -14.42 22.20
CA PRO A 500 -12.55 -13.54 21.03
C PRO A 500 -13.72 -12.55 20.97
N ASP A 501 -14.84 -12.85 21.63
CA ASP A 501 -16.15 -12.26 21.29
C ASP A 501 -16.33 -10.80 21.73
N LYS A 502 -15.54 -10.33 22.70
CA LYS A 502 -15.65 -8.98 23.27
C LYS A 502 -14.50 -8.06 22.84
N TRP A 503 -13.64 -8.51 21.93
CA TRP A 503 -12.62 -7.64 21.36
C TRP A 503 -13.23 -6.63 20.41
N GLY A 504 -12.93 -5.35 20.64
CA GLY A 504 -13.06 -4.30 19.65
C GLY A 504 -12.01 -4.49 18.55
N TRP A 505 -12.36 -4.14 17.31
CA TRP A 505 -11.40 -4.14 16.20
C TRP A 505 -11.63 -2.95 15.26
N THR A 506 -10.55 -2.42 14.68
CA THR A 506 -10.61 -1.20 13.84
C THR A 506 -10.94 -1.52 12.38
N ASN A 507 -9.96 -2.05 11.62
CA ASN A 507 -10.11 -2.40 10.20
C ASN A 507 -10.28 -3.90 9.96
N GLY A 508 -9.61 -4.72 10.75
CA GLY A 508 -9.74 -6.17 10.76
C GLY A 508 -9.45 -6.72 12.15
N ILE A 509 -9.86 -7.95 12.45
CA ILE A 509 -9.48 -8.59 13.72
C ILE A 509 -8.02 -9.07 13.68
N GLN A 510 -7.48 -9.28 12.48
CA GLN A 510 -6.13 -9.81 12.30
C GLN A 510 -5.04 -8.84 12.79
N GLN A 511 -5.23 -7.53 12.61
CA GLN A 511 -4.35 -6.49 13.17
C GLN A 511 -4.39 -6.46 14.71
N GLU A 512 -5.52 -6.74 15.34
CA GLU A 512 -5.66 -6.77 16.80
C GLU A 512 -4.82 -7.91 17.38
N ARG A 513 -4.93 -9.08 16.75
CA ARG A 513 -4.12 -10.26 17.10
C ARG A 513 -2.64 -9.96 16.92
N ALA A 514 -2.24 -9.38 15.78
CA ALA A 514 -0.85 -9.03 15.49
C ALA A 514 -0.24 -8.11 16.57
N ARG A 515 -0.99 -7.10 17.01
CA ARG A 515 -0.54 -6.15 18.02
C ARG A 515 -0.47 -6.75 19.42
N MET A 516 -1.42 -7.62 19.79
CA MET A 516 -1.48 -8.25 21.11
C MET A 516 -0.31 -9.21 21.37
N VAL A 517 0.33 -9.76 20.34
CA VAL A 517 1.49 -10.67 20.50
C VAL A 517 2.64 -10.00 21.25
N LEU A 518 2.92 -8.71 21.00
CA LEU A 518 4.07 -8.02 21.59
C LEU A 518 4.02 -7.96 23.14
N PRO A 519 2.98 -7.39 23.78
CA PRO A 519 2.93 -7.35 25.24
C PRO A 519 2.83 -8.75 25.86
N LEU A 520 2.24 -9.74 25.18
CA LEU A 520 2.22 -11.12 25.67
C LEU A 520 3.63 -11.75 25.66
N ALA A 521 4.41 -11.53 24.59
CA ALA A 521 5.79 -12.00 24.51
C ALA A 521 6.67 -11.37 25.61
N TRP A 522 6.52 -10.07 25.86
CA TRP A 522 7.27 -9.39 26.91
C TRP A 522 6.75 -9.71 28.32
N LEU A 523 5.47 -10.04 28.48
CA LEU A 523 4.96 -10.54 29.76
C LEU A 523 5.58 -11.90 30.11
N VAL A 524 5.83 -12.76 29.13
CA VAL A 524 6.58 -14.01 29.35
C VAL A 524 8.04 -13.73 29.74
N GLN A 525 8.68 -12.71 29.17
CA GLN A 525 10.04 -12.31 29.58
C GLN A 525 10.09 -11.83 31.04
N VAL A 526 9.10 -11.05 31.46
CA VAL A 526 9.03 -10.48 32.81
C VAL A 526 8.58 -11.51 33.85
N GLU A 527 7.60 -12.35 33.51
CA GLU A 527 7.01 -13.33 34.42
C GLU A 527 6.60 -14.59 33.62
N ASP A 528 7.51 -15.53 33.45
CA ASP A 528 7.27 -16.74 32.68
C ASP A 528 6.37 -17.74 33.44
N THR A 529 5.07 -17.74 33.13
CA THR A 529 4.08 -18.67 33.72
C THR A 529 3.37 -19.50 32.65
N PRO A 530 2.82 -20.68 33.01
CA PRO A 530 2.00 -21.46 32.08
C PRO A 530 0.80 -20.67 31.52
N GLU A 531 0.18 -19.80 32.31
CA GLU A 531 -0.94 -18.94 31.88
C GLU A 531 -0.48 -17.95 30.80
N HIS A 532 0.63 -17.23 31.03
CA HIS A 532 1.14 -16.25 30.08
C HIS A 532 1.60 -16.90 28.77
N ARG A 533 2.26 -18.06 28.85
CA ARG A 533 2.62 -18.85 27.67
C ARG A 533 1.39 -19.32 26.90
N ALA A 534 0.35 -19.76 27.59
CA ALA A 534 -0.90 -20.20 26.95
C ALA A 534 -1.64 -19.04 26.25
N TRP A 535 -1.68 -17.85 26.85
CA TRP A 535 -2.25 -16.66 26.20
C TRP A 535 -1.48 -16.26 24.95
N LEU A 536 -0.15 -16.23 25.03
CA LEU A 536 0.70 -15.95 23.87
C LEU A 536 0.46 -16.96 22.76
N ASP A 537 0.50 -18.26 23.06
CA ASP A 537 0.25 -19.32 22.08
C ASP A 537 -1.14 -19.21 21.47
N THR A 538 -2.18 -18.96 22.27
CA THR A 538 -3.54 -18.76 21.76
C THR A 538 -3.56 -17.68 20.67
N ILE A 539 -2.99 -16.50 20.92
CA ILE A 539 -3.01 -15.42 19.92
C ILE A 539 -2.11 -15.73 18.73
N VAL A 540 -0.91 -16.28 18.95
CA VAL A 540 -0.01 -16.62 17.83
C VAL A 540 -0.64 -17.66 16.92
N GLN A 541 -1.23 -18.74 17.46
CA GLN A 541 -1.89 -19.75 16.63
C GLN A 541 -3.03 -19.15 15.80
N GLU A 542 -3.81 -18.21 16.36
CA GLU A 542 -4.86 -17.51 15.61
C GLU A 542 -4.31 -16.61 14.49
N VAL A 543 -3.12 -16.02 14.67
CA VAL A 543 -2.38 -15.35 13.57
C VAL A 543 -1.97 -16.36 12.51
N LEU A 544 -1.39 -17.49 12.92
CA LEU A 544 -0.83 -18.49 12.01
C LEU A 544 -1.89 -19.25 11.21
N LYS A 545 -3.15 -19.32 11.67
CA LYS A 545 -4.27 -19.84 10.85
C LYS A 545 -4.43 -19.09 9.52
N ASN A 546 -4.01 -17.83 9.47
CA ASN A 546 -4.06 -16.99 8.27
C ASN A 546 -2.69 -16.81 7.59
N GLN A 547 -1.61 -17.40 8.12
CA GLN A 547 -0.34 -17.42 7.41
C GLN A 547 -0.39 -18.44 6.28
N VAL A 548 -0.29 -17.97 5.03
CA VAL A 548 -0.30 -18.82 3.83
C VAL A 548 1.10 -19.32 3.48
N GLU A 549 1.21 -20.24 2.52
CA GLU A 549 2.46 -20.92 2.15
C GLU A 549 3.60 -19.97 1.80
N CYS A 550 3.30 -18.90 1.04
CA CYS A 550 4.29 -17.89 0.66
C CYS A 550 4.73 -16.97 1.81
N GLY A 551 4.15 -17.13 3.01
CA GLY A 551 4.50 -16.41 4.24
C GLY A 551 3.63 -15.20 4.58
N ALA A 552 2.78 -14.77 3.64
CA ALA A 552 1.83 -13.68 3.86
C ALA A 552 0.82 -14.02 4.96
N ILE A 553 0.38 -13.03 5.74
CA ILE A 553 -0.73 -13.18 6.69
C ILE A 553 -1.97 -12.58 6.04
N ARG A 554 -2.98 -13.43 5.78
CA ARG A 554 -4.26 -13.01 5.19
C ARG A 554 -5.06 -12.17 6.18
N GLU A 555 -5.65 -11.09 5.68
CA GLU A 555 -6.59 -10.27 6.46
C GLU A 555 -7.87 -11.04 6.84
N GLU A 556 -8.40 -10.71 8.02
CA GLU A 556 -9.65 -11.27 8.54
C GLU A 556 -10.45 -10.15 9.23
N LEU A 557 -11.73 -10.04 8.89
CA LEU A 557 -12.72 -9.23 9.59
C LEU A 557 -13.28 -10.01 10.78
N GLY A 558 -13.42 -9.33 11.91
CA GLY A 558 -14.09 -9.86 13.09
C GLY A 558 -15.62 -9.77 13.00
N SER A 559 -16.30 -10.00 14.12
CA SER A 559 -17.73 -9.79 14.20
C SER A 559 -18.08 -8.33 13.90
N SER A 560 -19.08 -8.09 13.05
CA SER A 560 -19.56 -6.74 12.75
C SER A 560 -20.15 -6.01 13.97
N SER A 561 -20.48 -6.73 15.05
CA SER A 561 -20.98 -6.15 16.30
C SER A 561 -19.91 -5.41 17.11
N THR A 562 -18.62 -5.69 16.85
CA THR A 562 -17.49 -5.11 17.60
C THR A 562 -16.48 -4.38 16.69
N GLY A 563 -16.78 -4.27 15.40
CA GLY A 563 -15.94 -3.56 14.43
C GLY A 563 -16.24 -2.06 14.38
N MET A 564 -15.19 -1.24 14.31
CA MET A 564 -15.31 0.22 14.21
C MET A 564 -15.67 0.69 12.79
N PHE A 565 -14.95 0.22 11.77
CA PHE A 565 -15.18 0.62 10.38
C PHE A 565 -15.84 -0.50 9.56
N GLY A 566 -15.20 -1.67 9.50
CA GLY A 566 -15.66 -2.80 8.68
C GLY A 566 -15.67 -2.51 7.17
N GLY A 567 -16.15 -3.46 6.38
CA GLY A 567 -16.24 -3.29 4.92
C GLY A 567 -17.32 -2.28 4.51
N ALA A 568 -17.11 -1.60 3.38
CA ALA A 568 -18.07 -0.66 2.80
C ALA A 568 -19.45 -1.33 2.61
N LYS A 569 -20.52 -0.64 3.00
CA LYS A 569 -21.90 -1.20 3.02
C LYS A 569 -22.68 -0.95 1.73
N SER A 570 -22.22 -0.02 0.90
CA SER A 570 -22.80 0.34 -0.39
C SER A 570 -21.73 0.95 -1.31
N ASN A 571 -22.10 1.22 -2.56
CA ASN A 571 -21.23 1.97 -3.49
C ASN A 571 -21.00 3.42 -3.05
N SER A 572 -22.01 4.08 -2.46
CA SER A 572 -21.89 5.46 -1.98
C SER A 572 -20.92 5.59 -0.80
N ASP A 573 -20.83 4.55 0.03
CA ASP A 573 -19.96 4.43 1.22
C ASP A 573 -18.47 4.22 0.89
N TYR A 574 -18.16 3.79 -0.34
CA TYR A 574 -16.78 3.52 -0.76
C TYR A 574 -15.91 4.79 -0.69
N GLY A 575 -14.77 4.75 0.03
CA GLY A 575 -13.83 5.88 0.10
C GLY A 575 -14.23 7.02 1.02
N LEU A 576 -15.21 6.86 1.91
CA LEU A 576 -15.62 7.91 2.85
C LEU A 576 -14.90 7.88 4.19
N HIS A 577 -14.44 6.69 4.61
CA HIS A 577 -13.90 6.44 5.94
C HIS A 577 -12.64 5.57 5.84
N GLU A 578 -11.99 5.33 6.98
CA GLU A 578 -10.97 4.27 7.07
C GLU A 578 -11.62 2.91 6.79
N ALA A 579 -10.89 1.99 6.15
CA ALA A 579 -11.50 0.75 5.65
C ALA A 579 -10.50 -0.42 5.53
N PRO A 580 -10.99 -1.67 5.59
CA PRO A 580 -10.20 -2.85 5.28
C PRO A 580 -9.84 -2.94 3.79
N LEU A 581 -8.73 -3.65 3.52
CA LEU A 581 -8.31 -4.02 2.17
C LEU A 581 -9.20 -5.11 1.54
N ILE A 582 -9.94 -5.85 2.36
CA ILE A 582 -10.84 -6.94 1.93
C ILE A 582 -12.29 -6.48 1.91
N ALA A 583 -13.05 -7.04 0.96
CA ALA A 583 -14.50 -6.87 0.93
C ALA A 583 -15.20 -7.96 1.75
N LYS A 584 -14.59 -9.15 1.83
CA LYS A 584 -15.06 -10.30 2.62
C LYS A 584 -13.88 -11.15 3.10
N ASN A 585 -14.12 -11.92 4.16
CA ASN A 585 -13.13 -12.91 4.62
C ASN A 585 -12.83 -13.92 3.51
N GLY A 586 -11.54 -14.18 3.29
CA GLY A 586 -11.04 -15.06 2.24
C GLY A 586 -10.51 -14.34 1.00
N ASP A 587 -10.70 -13.03 0.85
CA ASP A 587 -10.00 -12.25 -0.18
C ASP A 587 -8.47 -12.35 0.05
N PRO A 588 -7.66 -12.63 -0.99
CA PRO A 588 -6.28 -13.07 -0.82
C PRO A 588 -5.27 -11.92 -0.70
N VAL A 589 -5.48 -11.04 0.29
CA VAL A 589 -4.61 -9.88 0.52
C VAL A 589 -3.92 -9.95 1.87
N ALA A 590 -2.70 -9.43 1.92
CA ALA A 590 -1.99 -9.13 3.15
C ALA A 590 -1.84 -7.61 3.31
N ASP A 591 -2.04 -7.12 4.54
CA ASP A 591 -1.93 -5.70 4.90
C ASP A 591 -0.57 -5.43 5.59
N MET A 592 0.28 -4.65 4.94
CA MET A 592 1.62 -4.27 5.45
C MET A 592 1.57 -3.11 6.43
N LEU A 593 0.45 -2.38 6.51
CA LEU A 593 0.24 -1.25 7.41
C LEU A 593 -0.19 -1.69 8.80
N TYR A 594 -1.21 -2.55 8.86
CA TYR A 594 -1.88 -2.85 10.12
C TYR A 594 -1.64 -4.27 10.65
N THR A 595 -1.15 -5.20 9.82
CA THR A 595 -1.01 -6.61 10.24
C THR A 595 0.44 -7.08 10.13
N CYS A 596 1.00 -7.12 8.92
CA CYS A 596 2.24 -7.86 8.68
C CYS A 596 3.46 -7.20 9.32
N ASN A 597 3.55 -5.87 9.32
CA ASN A 597 4.65 -5.15 9.98
C ASN A 597 4.68 -5.41 11.50
N PHE A 598 3.54 -5.33 12.17
CA PHE A 598 3.42 -5.55 13.61
C PHE A 598 3.57 -7.01 13.98
N ALA A 599 2.96 -7.92 13.22
CA ALA A 599 3.15 -9.35 13.41
C ALA A 599 4.61 -9.75 13.22
N PHE A 600 5.32 -9.15 12.26
CA PHE A 600 6.73 -9.46 12.02
C PHE A 600 7.60 -9.10 13.23
N PHE A 601 7.45 -7.88 13.75
CA PHE A 601 8.15 -7.45 14.96
C PHE A 601 7.78 -8.32 16.16
N ALA A 602 6.48 -8.54 16.41
CA ALA A 602 6.00 -9.26 17.58
C ALA A 602 6.31 -10.77 17.55
N LEU A 603 6.30 -11.41 16.38
CA LEU A 603 6.71 -12.81 16.23
C LEU A 603 8.20 -12.99 16.49
N ASN A 604 9.04 -12.00 16.16
CA ASN A 604 10.45 -12.03 16.52
C ASN A 604 10.61 -12.05 18.04
N GLU A 605 9.88 -11.19 18.75
CA GLU A 605 9.90 -11.18 20.22
C GLU A 605 9.35 -12.48 20.81
N ALA A 606 8.23 -12.99 20.29
CA ALA A 606 7.61 -14.23 20.77
C ALA A 606 8.51 -15.45 20.57
N ALA A 607 9.20 -15.55 19.43
CA ALA A 607 10.12 -16.64 19.14
C ALA A 607 11.29 -16.69 20.13
N HIS A 608 11.87 -15.53 20.47
CA HIS A 608 12.97 -15.45 21.43
C HIS A 608 12.50 -15.65 22.88
N ALA A 609 11.36 -15.06 23.26
CA ALA A 609 10.82 -15.19 24.62
C ALA A 609 10.45 -16.64 24.98
N THR A 610 10.08 -17.46 23.98
CA THR A 610 9.60 -18.83 24.22
C THR A 610 10.54 -19.94 23.77
N GLY A 611 11.43 -19.66 22.80
CA GLY A 611 12.20 -20.68 22.09
C GLY A 611 11.36 -21.59 21.19
N ASN A 612 10.10 -21.23 20.89
CA ASN A 612 9.20 -22.08 20.12
C ASN A 612 9.63 -22.14 18.63
N PRO A 613 9.97 -23.32 18.09
CA PRO A 613 10.44 -23.45 16.71
C PRO A 613 9.37 -23.08 15.67
N GLN A 614 8.08 -23.30 15.96
CA GLN A 614 7.00 -22.91 15.05
C GLN A 614 6.93 -21.39 14.88
N TYR A 615 7.17 -20.63 15.95
CA TYR A 615 7.17 -19.17 15.89
C TYR A 615 8.35 -18.66 15.06
N LYS A 616 9.53 -19.29 15.23
CA LYS A 616 10.71 -18.98 14.42
C LYS A 616 10.47 -19.29 12.94
N GLU A 617 9.83 -20.43 12.62
CA GLU A 617 9.47 -20.76 11.24
C GLU A 617 8.51 -19.73 10.64
N ALA A 618 7.46 -19.36 11.37
CA ALA A 618 6.49 -18.37 10.93
C ALA A 618 7.12 -16.99 10.69
N LEU A 619 8.02 -16.58 11.60
CA LEU A 619 8.82 -15.35 11.47
C LEU A 619 9.65 -15.36 10.18
N LEU A 620 10.35 -16.46 9.90
CA LEU A 620 11.22 -16.57 8.73
C LEU A 620 10.41 -16.60 7.42
N LYS A 621 9.26 -17.26 7.38
CA LYS A 621 8.35 -17.22 6.23
C LYS A 621 7.86 -15.80 5.94
N LEU A 622 7.48 -15.06 6.98
CA LEU A 622 7.06 -13.66 6.83
C LEU A 622 8.24 -12.75 6.40
N SER A 623 9.44 -12.99 6.92
CA SER A 623 10.67 -12.30 6.48
C SER A 623 10.90 -12.49 4.98
N ASP A 624 10.83 -13.74 4.50
CA ASP A 624 11.04 -14.08 3.09
C ASP A 624 9.94 -13.49 2.19
N PHE A 625 8.67 -13.57 2.62
CA PHE A 625 7.55 -12.93 1.93
C PHE A 625 7.82 -11.43 1.70
N LEU A 626 8.15 -10.71 2.78
CA LEU A 626 8.42 -9.27 2.73
C LEU A 626 9.60 -8.94 1.80
N ILE A 627 10.67 -9.74 1.80
CA ILE A 627 11.80 -9.55 0.87
C ILE A 627 11.35 -9.68 -0.60
N ARG A 628 10.46 -10.63 -0.89
CA ARG A 628 10.00 -10.86 -2.27
C ARG A 628 9.14 -9.73 -2.81
N ILE A 629 8.24 -9.23 -1.98
CA ILE A 629 7.22 -8.25 -2.39
C ILE A 629 7.70 -6.79 -2.31
N GLN A 630 8.92 -6.55 -1.80
CA GLN A 630 9.50 -5.21 -1.78
C GLN A 630 9.51 -4.61 -3.19
N VAL A 631 9.07 -3.36 -3.31
CA VAL A 631 8.90 -2.68 -4.59
C VAL A 631 10.23 -2.55 -5.32
N LYS A 632 10.21 -2.91 -6.60
CA LYS A 632 11.29 -2.69 -7.56
C LYS A 632 10.78 -1.85 -8.72
N SER A 633 11.43 -0.72 -8.96
CA SER A 633 11.09 0.15 -10.08
C SER A 633 12.32 0.82 -10.69
N LYS A 634 12.28 1.02 -12.02
CA LYS A 634 13.29 1.82 -12.73
C LYS A 634 12.82 3.26 -12.96
N ASN A 635 11.51 3.46 -13.13
CA ASN A 635 10.91 4.76 -13.45
C ASN A 635 10.53 5.53 -12.18
N HIS A 636 10.08 4.82 -11.14
CA HIS A 636 9.67 5.40 -9.85
C HIS A 636 10.75 5.15 -8.81
N LYS A 637 11.84 5.92 -8.88
CA LYS A 637 12.95 5.83 -7.90
C LYS A 637 12.48 6.15 -6.48
N ASP A 638 11.48 7.00 -6.37
CA ASP A 638 10.79 7.34 -5.14
C ASP A 638 9.97 6.18 -4.57
N LEU A 639 9.66 5.13 -5.34
CA LEU A 639 9.01 3.90 -4.85
C LEU A 639 9.96 2.70 -4.72
N ASP A 640 11.10 2.68 -5.42
CA ASP A 640 12.07 1.56 -5.37
C ASP A 640 12.59 1.35 -3.94
N GLY A 641 12.31 0.17 -3.38
CA GLY A 641 12.66 -0.19 -2.00
C GLY A 641 11.53 -0.04 -0.98
N ALA A 642 10.38 0.51 -1.36
CA ALA A 642 9.22 0.62 -0.47
C ALA A 642 8.48 -0.72 -0.27
N TRP A 643 7.60 -0.77 0.71
CA TRP A 643 6.47 -1.69 0.74
C TRP A 643 5.16 -0.90 0.62
N MET A 644 4.30 -1.29 -0.31
CA MET A 644 2.93 -0.78 -0.38
C MET A 644 2.07 -1.44 0.70
N ARG A 645 1.00 -0.76 1.14
CA ARG A 645 0.06 -1.29 2.12
C ARG A 645 -0.50 -2.65 1.68
N ALA A 646 -0.98 -2.76 0.45
CA ALA A 646 -1.66 -3.97 -0.02
C ALA A 646 -0.78 -4.85 -0.90
N PHE A 647 -0.87 -6.16 -0.67
CA PHE A 647 -0.35 -7.16 -1.60
C PHE A 647 -1.32 -8.33 -1.77
N ASP A 648 -1.78 -8.56 -3.01
CA ASP A 648 -2.53 -9.74 -3.38
C ASP A 648 -1.55 -10.87 -3.67
N TYR A 649 -1.42 -11.79 -2.72
CA TYR A 649 -0.46 -12.89 -2.80
C TYR A 649 -0.92 -14.02 -3.73
N ASN A 650 -2.16 -14.03 -4.21
CA ASN A 650 -2.64 -15.02 -5.18
C ASN A 650 -2.37 -14.59 -6.62
N ARG A 651 -2.42 -13.28 -6.91
CA ARG A 651 -2.01 -12.72 -8.21
C ARG A 651 -0.55 -12.28 -8.27
N TRP A 652 0.11 -12.19 -7.11
CA TRP A 652 1.42 -11.61 -6.95
C TRP A 652 1.48 -10.15 -7.43
N ASP A 653 0.50 -9.35 -7.00
CA ASP A 653 0.21 -8.01 -7.53
C ASP A 653 -0.14 -7.00 -6.40
N TYR A 654 0.12 -5.72 -6.62
CA TYR A 654 -0.22 -4.65 -5.68
C TYR A 654 -1.69 -4.25 -5.84
N TRP A 655 -2.60 -5.11 -5.35
CA TRP A 655 -4.05 -4.96 -5.53
C TRP A 655 -4.84 -5.20 -4.24
N ALA A 656 -5.89 -4.39 -4.03
CA ALA A 656 -6.91 -4.59 -3.01
C ALA A 656 -8.15 -3.73 -3.25
N SER A 657 -9.14 -3.81 -2.35
CA SER A 657 -10.17 -2.80 -2.22
C SER A 657 -9.56 -1.48 -1.73
N ASN A 658 -9.56 -0.44 -2.56
CA ASN A 658 -9.03 0.89 -2.23
C ASN A 658 -10.12 1.79 -1.61
N ALA A 659 -10.81 1.27 -0.59
CA ALA A 659 -11.94 1.93 0.06
C ALA A 659 -11.52 2.90 1.17
N ASP A 660 -10.26 2.86 1.60
CA ASP A 660 -9.77 3.65 2.72
C ASP A 660 -9.48 5.09 2.30
N ALA A 661 -10.15 6.05 2.94
CA ALA A 661 -10.00 7.48 2.66
C ALA A 661 -8.64 8.04 3.10
N GLY A 662 -8.02 7.43 4.12
CA GLY A 662 -6.72 7.79 4.63
C GLY A 662 -5.65 7.02 3.88
N TRP A 663 -5.44 5.75 4.22
CA TRP A 663 -4.29 4.93 3.84
C TRP A 663 -4.65 3.84 2.83
N GLY A 664 -5.15 4.19 1.65
CA GLY A 664 -5.54 3.19 0.64
C GLY A 664 -4.45 2.17 0.19
N ALA A 665 -4.82 1.29 -0.73
CA ALA A 665 -4.07 0.08 -1.11
C ALA A 665 -2.62 0.33 -1.56
N TRP A 666 -2.38 1.43 -2.27
CA TRP A 666 -1.07 1.74 -2.86
C TRP A 666 -0.18 2.63 -2.00
N SER A 667 -0.70 3.16 -0.89
CA SER A 667 0.10 3.99 0.01
C SER A 667 1.31 3.25 0.57
N THR A 668 2.34 4.03 0.88
CA THR A 668 3.55 3.59 1.60
C THR A 668 3.70 4.49 2.81
N LEU A 669 4.37 4.03 3.86
CA LEU A 669 4.64 4.85 5.03
C LEU A 669 6.08 4.70 5.51
N THR A 670 6.71 5.82 5.83
CA THR A 670 8.08 5.93 6.36
C THR A 670 8.15 5.37 7.78
N GLY A 671 7.26 5.84 8.66
CA GLY A 671 6.87 5.12 9.87
C GLY A 671 5.96 3.93 9.53
N TRP A 672 5.45 3.23 10.53
CA TRP A 672 4.55 2.07 10.34
C TRP A 672 5.16 0.95 9.47
N ILE A 673 4.92 1.00 8.16
CA ILE A 673 5.29 -0.06 7.21
C ILE A 673 6.81 -0.21 7.16
N GLN A 674 7.49 0.82 6.66
CA GLN A 674 8.91 0.71 6.32
C GLN A 674 9.76 0.47 7.56
N SER A 675 9.51 1.24 8.62
CA SER A 675 10.32 1.26 9.82
C SER A 675 10.31 -0.06 10.58
N TRP A 676 9.13 -0.63 10.83
CA TRP A 676 9.04 -1.91 11.53
C TRP A 676 9.54 -3.08 10.69
N ILE A 677 9.31 -3.06 9.36
CA ILE A 677 9.84 -4.11 8.49
C ILE A 677 11.37 -4.08 8.49
N VAL A 678 11.99 -2.94 8.17
CA VAL A 678 13.46 -2.85 8.07
C VAL A 678 14.13 -3.10 9.43
N GLY A 679 13.64 -2.47 10.50
CA GLY A 679 14.20 -2.65 11.84
C GLY A 679 14.13 -4.11 12.30
N THR A 680 13.02 -4.80 12.01
CA THR A 680 12.88 -6.23 12.33
C THR A 680 13.75 -7.11 11.42
N GLN A 681 13.89 -6.80 10.13
CA GLN A 681 14.82 -7.53 9.26
C GLN A 681 16.26 -7.45 9.79
N VAL A 682 16.69 -6.29 10.34
CA VAL A 682 18.00 -6.16 11.00
C VAL A 682 18.11 -7.06 12.23
N LEU A 683 17.07 -7.11 13.07
CA LEU A 683 17.03 -7.99 14.25
C LEU A 683 17.11 -9.46 13.86
N VAL A 684 16.36 -9.88 12.84
CA VAL A 684 16.37 -11.25 12.30
C VAL A 684 17.72 -11.61 11.68
N GLU A 685 18.34 -10.69 10.93
CA GLU A 685 19.68 -10.87 10.35
C GLU A 685 20.74 -11.10 11.45
N LYS A 686 20.57 -10.46 12.60
CA LYS A 686 21.48 -10.59 13.75
C LYS A 686 21.09 -11.68 14.73
N ASP A 687 20.00 -12.39 14.49
CA ASP A 687 19.40 -13.40 15.39
C ASP A 687 19.21 -12.85 16.82
N ARG A 688 18.50 -11.72 16.94
CA ARG A 688 18.23 -11.07 18.24
C ARG A 688 16.78 -10.63 18.38
N SER A 689 16.31 -10.59 19.61
CA SER A 689 15.10 -9.84 19.98
C SER A 689 15.42 -8.37 20.28
N TYR A 690 14.41 -7.52 20.15
CA TYR A 690 14.45 -6.13 20.59
C TYR A 690 14.61 -6.05 22.12
N TRP A 691 13.92 -6.93 22.87
CA TRP A 691 14.06 -7.04 24.32
C TRP A 691 15.51 -7.25 24.76
N ASP A 692 16.19 -8.26 24.20
CA ASP A 692 17.58 -8.58 24.55
C ASP A 692 18.53 -7.47 24.07
N PHE A 693 18.26 -6.91 22.90
CA PHE A 693 19.09 -5.83 22.34
C PHE A 693 19.09 -4.57 23.22
N THR A 694 17.94 -4.24 23.82
CA THR A 694 17.78 -3.05 24.66
C THR A 694 18.00 -3.34 26.15
N GLN A 695 18.43 -4.55 26.50
CA GLN A 695 18.52 -4.99 27.89
C GLN A 695 19.44 -4.11 28.75
N SER A 696 20.54 -3.62 28.16
CA SER A 696 21.59 -2.88 28.87
C SER A 696 21.31 -1.38 29.04
N ILE A 697 20.20 -0.86 28.52
CA ILE A 697 19.84 0.55 28.73
C ILE A 697 19.52 0.73 30.22
N ASP A 698 20.24 1.65 30.88
CA ASP A 698 19.95 2.07 32.26
C ASP A 698 19.17 3.38 32.25
N VAL A 699 18.00 3.37 32.91
CA VAL A 699 17.12 4.53 33.09
C VAL A 699 16.84 4.81 34.57
N SER A 700 17.62 4.21 35.48
CA SER A 700 17.39 4.31 36.93
C SER A 700 17.46 5.75 37.42
N LYS A 701 18.36 6.56 36.86
CA LYS A 701 18.51 7.98 37.17
C LYS A 701 17.28 8.77 36.70
N GLU A 702 16.91 8.62 35.44
CA GLU A 702 15.77 9.30 34.83
C GLU A 702 14.47 8.93 35.54
N MET A 703 14.30 7.65 35.92
CA MET A 703 13.17 7.19 36.73
C MET A 703 13.11 7.91 38.08
N LYS A 704 14.22 7.96 38.82
CA LYS A 704 14.29 8.67 40.10
C LYS A 704 13.94 10.16 39.95
N GLU A 705 14.41 10.80 38.89
CA GLU A 705 14.13 12.22 38.60
C GLU A 705 12.68 12.47 38.15
N ALA A 706 11.99 11.47 37.62
CA ALA A 706 10.61 11.58 37.13
C ALA A 706 9.54 11.15 38.14
N MET A 707 9.91 10.53 39.27
CA MET A 707 8.94 9.98 40.25
C MET A 707 7.94 10.99 40.80
N TRP A 708 8.29 12.27 40.87
CA TRP A 708 7.36 13.35 41.28
C TRP A 708 6.10 13.41 40.39
N MET A 709 6.14 12.89 39.16
CA MET A 709 4.99 12.85 38.25
C MET A 709 3.85 11.95 38.74
N MET A 710 4.15 11.05 39.69
CA MET A 710 3.23 10.05 40.23
C MET A 710 2.65 10.43 41.61
N GLU A 711 3.05 11.57 42.17
CA GLU A 711 2.53 12.15 43.43
C GLU A 711 1.38 13.14 43.12
#